data_AF-A0A1D1YV14-F1
#
_entry.id   AF-A0A1D1YV14-F1
#
_cell.length_a   1.000
_cell.length_b   1.000
_cell.length_c   1.000
_cell.angle_alpha   90.00
_cell.angle_beta   90.00
_cell.angle_gamma   90.00
#
_symmetry.space_group_name_H-M   'P 1'
#
loop_
_entity.id
_entity.type
_entity.pdbx_description
1 polymer ?
#
loop_
_entity_poly.entity_id
_entity_poly.type
_entity_poly.pdbx_seq_one_letter_code
_entity_poly.pdbx_strand_id
1 'polypeptide(L)'
;SSSSSTSRRRPPASAGRRGVPSPSASSSAPSLLRRPAERSPFGGDRALSAASTSTSSPSRAGSSGTGARRDGELELFLELLPPRMRAELRRHGEVHELVEVVMDLGRKPLARFPSGDCVISHQHVQLEDLNHAISKVGEFSEDNRSGINNSLHRISAIRNRKMQIVGLTCRVGRAVSGSAQMICDLVQGGGSILVIGPPGVGKTTLIREIARMLADEHMKRVVIVDTSNEIGGDGDVPHPGIGRARRMQVPNVNMQHNVMIEAVENHMPEVIIIDEIGTDLEAMAASTIAQRGVQLVGTAHGVTIESIMKNPSLQILVGGIESVTLGDDEARRRKVQKTILERKGPPTFTCAVEMISKMECRVHHKLEETVDAILSGKSPLFEIRKMDSKANDSGRLISIPDMHIREDSSVTGPEDEYSETDTIDDGLESITMQNKKRNITKTKLTSSKSSPVRVYIYKILEADLLQVATVMGLENEIDVTDDIGNASAILALNSEMKQNPWIRSVAKFHQLPVFVIKSNTMAQMVKAVRMILGMRAFGPVYLEPENCLGTDIEIEDDAPERKPSLEELDALEEVRMAIEYIVIPGGEPVELLPRCSEIIARQLELVESYQLAAEKSGTELNSRLQILPLKLNKKTVSVKQSQSNLSMQMGLVTFAGGNGGDTVTRLPLLPE
;
A
#
# COMPACT_ATOMS: atom_id res chain seq x y z
N SER A 1 10.81 -24.48 59.42
CA SER A 1 11.85 -24.37 60.47
C SER A 1 12.83 -23.28 60.09
N SER A 2 13.09 -22.40 61.04
CA SER A 2 13.77 -21.10 61.02
C SER A 2 15.28 -21.12 60.74
N SER A 3 15.81 -20.03 60.14
CA SER A 3 16.99 -19.23 60.58
C SER A 3 17.56 -18.42 59.39
N SER A 4 17.34 -17.10 59.28
CA SER A 4 18.02 -15.96 59.93
C SER A 4 19.42 -15.63 59.40
N SER A 5 19.59 -14.44 58.77
CA SER A 5 20.66 -13.48 59.14
C SER A 5 20.57 -12.14 58.37
N THR A 6 20.32 -11.11 59.16
CA THR A 6 20.73 -9.69 59.11
C THR A 6 21.88 -9.27 58.17
N SER A 7 21.74 -8.10 57.52
CA SER A 7 22.43 -6.86 57.95
C SER A 7 22.06 -5.62 57.12
N ARG A 8 21.88 -4.48 57.81
CA ARG A 8 21.77 -3.11 57.28
C ARG A 8 23.18 -2.52 57.12
N ARG A 9 23.40 -1.66 56.11
CA ARG A 9 24.29 -0.48 56.24
C ARG A 9 24.09 0.56 55.12
N ARG A 10 23.89 1.81 55.55
CA ARG A 10 23.98 3.07 54.79
C ARG A 10 25.40 3.30 54.24
N PRO A 11 25.57 4.20 53.26
CA PRO A 11 26.76 5.04 53.16
C PRO A 11 26.47 6.54 53.38
N PRO A 12 27.52 7.36 53.63
CA PRO A 12 27.44 8.68 54.26
C PRO A 12 27.71 9.87 53.31
N ALA A 13 27.57 11.08 53.84
CA ALA A 13 27.82 12.37 53.19
C ALA A 13 29.15 13.03 53.64
N SER A 14 29.61 14.01 52.83
CA SER A 14 30.55 15.13 53.14
C SER A 14 32.06 14.79 53.16
N ALA A 15 33.05 15.63 52.78
CA ALA A 15 33.12 17.03 52.33
C ALA A 15 34.48 17.39 51.68
N GLY A 16 34.50 18.46 50.86
CA GLY A 16 35.55 19.48 50.64
C GLY A 16 36.86 19.12 49.91
N ARG A 17 37.62 20.02 49.25
CA ARG A 17 37.54 21.46 48.92
C ARG A 17 38.85 21.83 48.17
N ARG A 18 38.82 22.70 47.14
CA ARG A 18 39.87 23.63 46.59
C ARG A 18 39.62 23.78 45.07
N GLY A 19 39.58 24.92 44.41
CA GLY A 19 39.84 26.34 44.74
C GLY A 19 39.43 27.20 43.53
N VAL A 20 39.07 28.45 43.85
CA VAL A 20 38.55 29.60 43.05
C VAL A 20 39.74 30.21 42.23
N PRO A 21 39.58 31.00 41.11
CA PRO A 21 38.67 32.15 41.04
C PRO A 21 37.93 32.53 39.75
N SER A 22 36.80 33.19 40.00
CA SER A 22 35.95 34.08 39.20
C SER A 22 36.64 35.42 38.85
N PRO A 23 36.06 36.31 38.01
CA PRO A 23 35.01 37.25 38.49
C PRO A 23 33.90 37.54 37.41
N SER A 24 32.60 37.52 37.77
CA SER A 24 31.75 38.67 38.20
C SER A 24 31.04 39.35 37.02
N ALA A 25 29.78 39.82 37.07
CA ALA A 25 28.66 39.85 38.02
C ALA A 25 27.48 40.45 37.21
N SER A 26 26.19 40.14 37.43
CA SER A 26 25.36 40.67 38.53
C SER A 26 23.94 40.13 38.28
N SER A 27 23.37 39.27 39.14
CA SER A 27 22.50 39.56 40.31
C SER A 27 21.18 40.26 39.92
N SER A 28 19.97 39.85 40.32
CA SER A 28 19.55 39.11 41.52
C SER A 28 18.06 38.70 41.40
N ALA A 29 17.69 37.58 42.03
CA ALA A 29 16.33 37.04 42.16
C ALA A 29 15.60 37.56 43.44
N PRO A 30 14.57 36.90 44.00
CA PRO A 30 13.14 36.90 43.61
C PRO A 30 12.18 37.17 44.81
N SER A 31 10.86 37.24 44.62
CA SER A 31 9.88 36.92 45.70
C SER A 31 8.45 36.63 45.22
N LEU A 32 7.72 35.96 46.12
CA LEU A 32 6.53 35.11 46.00
C LEU A 32 5.15 35.82 45.82
N LEU A 33 4.22 35.07 45.20
CA LEU A 33 2.77 34.94 45.46
C LEU A 33 1.88 36.20 45.72
N ARG A 34 0.95 36.50 44.80
CA ARG A 34 -0.49 36.76 45.14
C ARG A 34 -1.45 36.77 43.93
N ARG A 35 -2.68 36.33 44.18
CA ARG A 35 -3.87 36.16 43.32
C ARG A 35 -4.43 37.48 42.72
N PRO A 36 -5.25 37.43 41.65
CA PRO A 36 -5.84 38.60 41.00
C PRO A 36 -7.08 39.10 41.75
N ALA A 37 -7.24 40.43 41.79
CA ALA A 37 -8.43 41.10 42.31
C ALA A 37 -9.12 41.89 41.19
N GLU A 38 -10.44 41.80 41.23
CA GLU A 38 -11.45 42.42 40.37
C GLU A 38 -11.30 43.94 40.25
N ARG A 39 -11.72 44.48 39.10
CA ARG A 39 -12.18 45.87 39.02
C ARG A 39 -13.24 46.05 37.94
N SER A 40 -14.44 46.39 38.41
CA SER A 40 -15.56 46.92 37.65
C SER A 40 -15.80 48.39 38.10
N PRO A 41 -16.84 49.14 37.63
CA PRO A 41 -16.64 50.29 36.76
C PRO A 41 -17.26 51.61 37.28
N PHE A 42 -16.80 52.76 36.78
CA PHE A 42 -17.47 54.07 36.86
C PHE A 42 -16.91 54.92 35.68
N GLY A 43 -17.65 55.71 34.89
CA GLY A 43 -19.02 56.20 34.96
C GLY A 43 -19.04 57.72 34.68
N GLY A 44 -19.66 58.13 33.56
CA GLY A 44 -20.17 59.48 33.28
C GLY A 44 -19.24 60.44 32.50
N ASP A 45 -19.71 61.38 31.66
CA ASP A 45 -21.04 61.65 31.10
C ASP A 45 -20.94 62.82 30.08
N ARG A 46 -22.01 63.02 29.28
CA ARG A 46 -22.38 64.17 28.38
C ARG A 46 -21.88 64.18 26.93
N ALA A 47 -22.66 64.58 25.90
CA ALA A 47 -24.11 64.79 25.70
C ALA A 47 -24.36 65.30 24.25
N LEU A 48 -25.42 64.78 23.58
CA LEU A 48 -26.35 65.38 22.56
C LEU A 48 -25.77 65.82 21.19
N SER A 49 -26.41 65.67 20.00
CA SER A 49 -27.82 65.48 19.57
C SER A 49 -27.87 64.89 18.14
N ALA A 50 -28.57 63.78 17.87
CA ALA A 50 -29.92 63.65 17.29
C ALA A 50 -30.09 63.92 15.77
N ALA A 51 -30.34 62.86 14.97
CA ALA A 51 -31.40 62.81 13.94
C ALA A 51 -31.64 61.35 13.48
N SER A 52 -32.92 61.05 13.29
CA SER A 52 -33.62 59.78 13.10
C SER A 52 -33.38 59.04 11.78
N THR A 53 -33.33 57.70 11.80
CA THR A 53 -34.14 56.85 10.90
C THR A 53 -34.30 55.42 11.40
N SER A 54 -35.46 54.87 11.07
CA SER A 54 -36.14 53.65 11.52
C SER A 54 -35.36 52.33 11.44
N THR A 55 -35.54 51.53 12.48
CA THR A 55 -35.28 50.09 12.58
C THR A 55 -36.00 49.28 11.49
N SER A 56 -35.23 48.58 10.67
CA SER A 56 -35.65 47.36 9.96
C SER A 56 -34.70 46.22 10.33
N SER A 57 -35.25 45.19 10.96
CA SER A 57 -34.61 43.92 11.30
C SER A 57 -33.91 43.29 10.08
N PRO A 58 -32.70 42.71 10.18
CA PRO A 58 -32.13 41.98 9.06
C PRO A 58 -32.81 40.60 9.00
N SER A 59 -33.71 40.45 8.04
CA SER A 59 -34.17 39.16 7.55
C SER A 59 -32.98 38.38 6.99
N ARG A 60 -32.88 37.11 7.39
CA ARG A 60 -32.03 36.05 6.82
C ARG A 60 -31.77 36.24 5.33
N ALA A 61 -30.54 36.59 4.97
CA ALA A 61 -30.01 36.44 3.62
C ALA A 61 -29.16 35.16 3.60
N GLY A 62 -29.79 34.04 3.27
CA GLY A 62 -29.10 32.84 2.81
C GLY A 62 -28.81 32.96 1.31
N SER A 63 -27.69 32.36 0.89
CA SER A 63 -27.31 31.96 -0.49
C SER A 63 -26.43 32.84 -1.39
N SER A 64 -25.95 34.04 -1.00
CA SER A 64 -25.03 34.83 -1.86
C SER A 64 -23.52 34.70 -1.53
N GLY A 65 -23.13 33.97 -0.48
CA GLY A 65 -21.75 33.94 0.03
C GLY A 65 -20.78 32.96 -0.63
N THR A 66 -21.27 31.98 -1.39
CA THR A 66 -20.42 30.90 -1.96
C THR A 66 -19.73 31.31 -3.26
N GLY A 67 -20.40 32.10 -4.11
CA GLY A 67 -19.82 32.61 -5.37
C GLY A 67 -18.68 33.60 -5.13
N ALA A 68 -18.90 34.60 -4.27
CA ALA A 68 -17.89 35.62 -3.96
C ALA A 68 -16.62 35.04 -3.30
N ARG A 69 -16.74 33.95 -2.52
CA ARG A 69 -15.58 33.24 -1.96
C ARG A 69 -14.82 32.44 -3.00
N ARG A 70 -15.53 31.72 -3.89
CA ARG A 70 -14.90 31.00 -5.02
C ARG A 70 -14.09 31.93 -5.91
N ASP A 71 -14.61 33.12 -6.18
CA ASP A 71 -13.92 34.11 -7.01
C ASP A 71 -12.67 34.66 -6.31
N GLY A 72 -12.73 34.85 -4.98
CA GLY A 72 -11.57 35.25 -4.18
C GLY A 72 -10.47 34.18 -4.11
N GLU A 73 -10.83 32.91 -3.95
CA GLU A 73 -9.88 31.79 -3.96
C GLU A 73 -9.20 31.65 -5.32
N LEU A 74 -9.97 31.68 -6.41
CA LEU A 74 -9.42 31.62 -7.77
C LEU A 74 -8.48 32.80 -8.05
N GLU A 75 -8.76 33.99 -7.52
CA GLU A 75 -7.88 35.13 -7.69
C GLU A 75 -6.52 34.92 -7.01
N LEU A 76 -6.47 34.30 -5.82
CA LEU A 76 -5.19 33.91 -5.19
C LEU A 76 -4.38 32.98 -6.09
N PHE A 77 -5.04 32.03 -6.77
CA PHE A 77 -4.39 31.17 -7.76
C PHE A 77 -3.91 31.96 -8.98
N LEU A 78 -4.70 32.90 -9.49
CA LEU A 78 -4.31 33.69 -10.65
C LEU A 78 -3.13 34.61 -10.34
N GLU A 79 -3.06 35.16 -9.13
CA GLU A 79 -1.92 35.97 -8.65
C GLU A 79 -0.61 35.21 -8.53
N LEU A 80 -0.65 33.88 -8.39
CA LEU A 80 0.53 33.01 -8.46
C LEU A 80 1.19 33.06 -9.83
N LEU A 81 0.39 33.24 -10.89
CA LEU A 81 0.86 33.09 -12.27
C LEU A 81 1.45 34.40 -12.79
N PRO A 82 2.49 34.33 -13.65
CA PRO A 82 3.06 35.50 -14.29
C PRO A 82 1.99 36.37 -14.98
N PRO A 83 2.11 37.72 -14.96
CA PRO A 83 1.05 38.62 -15.43
C PRO A 83 0.54 38.31 -16.85
N ARG A 84 1.44 37.88 -17.74
CA ARG A 84 1.11 37.47 -19.11
C ARG A 84 0.16 36.27 -19.17
N MET A 85 0.40 35.26 -18.35
CA MET A 85 -0.40 34.03 -18.31
C MET A 85 -1.74 34.28 -17.62
N ARG A 86 -1.71 35.03 -16.51
CA ARG A 86 -2.92 35.48 -15.81
C ARG A 86 -3.88 36.23 -16.71
N ALA A 87 -3.38 37.15 -17.55
CA ALA A 87 -4.21 37.95 -18.44
C ALA A 87 -4.87 37.13 -19.57
N GLU A 88 -4.23 36.03 -20.02
CA GLU A 88 -4.85 35.12 -20.98
C GLU A 88 -5.90 34.23 -20.31
N LEU A 89 -5.61 33.69 -19.13
CA LEU A 89 -6.57 32.86 -18.38
C LEU A 89 -7.84 33.62 -18.03
N ARG A 90 -7.75 34.89 -17.63
CA ARG A 90 -8.92 35.74 -17.37
C ARG A 90 -9.81 35.96 -18.59
N ARG A 91 -9.29 35.82 -19.80
CA ARG A 91 -10.06 35.92 -21.05
C ARG A 91 -10.71 34.60 -21.44
N HIS A 92 -10.33 33.49 -20.82
CA HIS A 92 -10.88 32.17 -21.12
C HIS A 92 -12.29 32.03 -20.53
N GLY A 93 -13.27 31.60 -21.34
CA GLY A 93 -14.67 31.48 -20.92
C GLY A 93 -14.91 30.48 -19.80
N GLU A 94 -14.00 29.51 -19.64
CA GLU A 94 -14.09 28.43 -18.63
C GLU A 94 -13.10 28.62 -17.46
N VAL A 95 -12.61 29.85 -17.21
CA VAL A 95 -11.61 30.10 -16.16
C VAL A 95 -12.01 29.57 -14.78
N HIS A 96 -13.30 29.61 -14.44
CA HIS A 96 -13.82 29.08 -13.17
C HIS A 96 -13.75 27.55 -13.05
N GLU A 97 -13.59 26.83 -14.17
CA GLU A 97 -13.45 25.37 -14.24
C GLU A 97 -11.98 24.94 -14.47
N LEU A 98 -11.02 25.87 -14.37
CA LEU A 98 -9.58 25.58 -14.49
C LEU A 98 -9.15 24.46 -13.54
N VAL A 99 -8.55 23.39 -14.05
CA VAL A 99 -8.13 22.24 -13.26
C VAL A 99 -6.70 22.42 -12.76
N GLU A 100 -5.78 22.71 -13.70
CA GLU A 100 -4.37 22.92 -13.38
C GLU A 100 -3.66 23.77 -14.44
N VAL A 101 -2.53 24.34 -14.05
CA VAL A 101 -1.59 25.04 -14.92
C VAL A 101 -0.22 24.39 -14.79
N VAL A 102 0.37 24.04 -15.93
CA VAL A 102 1.69 23.41 -16.04
C VAL A 102 2.67 24.42 -16.65
N MET A 103 3.77 24.65 -15.96
CA MET A 103 4.85 25.53 -16.38
C MET A 103 6.18 24.78 -16.34
N ASP A 104 6.67 24.37 -17.50
CA ASP A 104 7.97 23.69 -17.63
C ASP A 104 8.96 24.62 -18.34
N LEU A 105 10.16 24.80 -17.76
CA LEU A 105 11.21 25.64 -18.34
C LEU A 105 11.49 25.26 -19.80
N GLY A 106 11.45 26.26 -20.69
CA GLY A 106 11.67 26.07 -22.13
C GLY A 106 10.48 25.50 -22.91
N ARG A 107 9.34 25.23 -22.27
CA ARG A 107 8.09 24.80 -22.93
C ARG A 107 7.03 25.88 -22.90
N LYS A 108 5.97 25.72 -23.71
CA LYS A 108 4.81 26.62 -23.65
C LYS A 108 3.97 26.27 -22.42
N PRO A 109 3.50 27.26 -21.64
CA PRO A 109 2.65 26.99 -20.48
C PRO A 109 1.30 26.42 -20.93
N LEU A 110 0.79 25.44 -20.20
CA LEU A 110 -0.45 24.74 -20.48
C LEU A 110 -1.44 24.94 -19.33
N ALA A 111 -2.69 25.22 -19.65
CA ALA A 111 -3.81 25.14 -18.72
C ALA A 111 -4.67 23.94 -19.09
N ARG A 112 -5.17 23.21 -18.10
CA ARG A 112 -6.09 22.11 -18.30
C ARG A 112 -7.48 22.50 -17.83
N PHE A 113 -8.46 22.26 -18.68
CA PHE A 113 -9.88 22.42 -18.42
C PHE A 113 -10.59 21.07 -18.63
N PRO A 114 -11.83 20.89 -18.13
CA PRO A 114 -12.63 19.72 -18.46
C PRO A 114 -12.86 19.53 -19.96
N SER A 115 -12.87 20.63 -20.72
CA SER A 115 -12.99 20.67 -22.18
C SER A 115 -11.70 20.29 -22.92
N GLY A 116 -10.54 20.32 -22.25
CA GLY A 116 -9.24 19.95 -22.80
C GLY A 116 -8.08 20.86 -22.38
N ASP A 117 -6.91 20.59 -22.95
CA ASP A 117 -5.68 21.34 -22.69
C ASP A 117 -5.59 22.56 -23.61
N CYS A 118 -5.20 23.70 -23.03
CA CYS A 118 -5.08 24.99 -23.70
C CYS A 118 -3.69 25.60 -23.48
N VAL A 119 -3.05 26.06 -24.55
CA VAL A 119 -1.77 26.76 -24.47
C VAL A 119 -2.02 28.22 -24.07
N ILE A 120 -1.58 28.60 -22.86
CA ILE A 120 -1.85 29.92 -22.27
C ILE A 120 -0.99 31.02 -22.90
N SER A 121 0.16 30.66 -23.46
CA SER A 121 1.07 31.61 -24.11
C SER A 121 1.92 30.91 -25.16
N HIS A 122 2.18 31.59 -26.28
CA HIS A 122 3.12 31.11 -27.28
C HIS A 122 4.59 31.32 -26.89
N GLN A 123 4.87 32.16 -25.89
CA GLN A 123 6.20 32.33 -25.35
C GLN A 123 6.54 31.18 -24.40
N HIS A 124 7.77 30.66 -24.50
CA HIS A 124 8.25 29.63 -23.59
C HIS A 124 8.38 30.17 -22.16
N VAL A 125 8.09 29.31 -21.18
CA VAL A 125 8.32 29.54 -19.75
C VAL A 125 9.81 29.76 -19.54
N GLN A 126 10.15 30.86 -18.88
CA GLN A 126 11.50 31.23 -18.47
C GLN A 126 11.69 31.01 -16.97
N LEU A 127 12.93 31.12 -16.50
CA LEU A 127 13.25 30.94 -15.08
C LEU A 127 12.57 32.01 -14.21
N GLU A 128 12.42 33.23 -14.74
CA GLU A 128 11.75 34.34 -14.07
C GLU A 128 10.27 34.06 -13.82
N ASP A 129 9.59 33.33 -14.70
CA ASP A 129 8.20 32.93 -14.52
C ASP A 129 8.05 31.94 -13.36
N LEU A 130 8.95 30.96 -13.28
CA LEU A 130 8.96 29.99 -12.20
C LEU A 130 9.28 30.68 -10.88
N ASN A 131 10.27 31.56 -10.86
CA ASN A 131 10.64 32.34 -9.67
C ASN A 131 9.50 33.26 -9.20
N HIS A 132 8.73 33.83 -10.12
CA HIS A 132 7.53 34.59 -9.79
C HIS A 132 6.54 33.74 -8.99
N ALA A 133 6.20 32.56 -9.49
CA ALA A 133 5.29 31.65 -8.80
C ALA A 133 5.86 31.16 -7.46
N ILE A 134 7.15 30.80 -7.41
CA ILE A 134 7.82 30.37 -6.17
C ILE A 134 7.78 31.47 -5.11
N SER A 135 7.93 32.74 -5.48
CA SER A 135 7.90 33.87 -4.53
C SER A 135 6.52 34.10 -3.88
N LYS A 136 5.47 33.46 -4.40
CA LYS A 136 4.08 33.62 -3.96
C LYS A 136 3.56 32.42 -3.14
N VAL A 137 4.35 31.37 -3.00
CA VAL A 137 4.01 30.16 -2.22
C VAL A 137 4.92 30.01 -1.02
N GLY A 138 4.54 29.14 -0.09
CA GLY A 138 5.39 28.74 1.03
C GLY A 138 6.62 27.94 0.59
N GLU A 139 7.48 27.59 1.54
CA GLU A 139 8.59 26.68 1.26
C GLU A 139 8.08 25.33 0.75
N PHE A 140 8.86 24.71 -0.14
CA PHE A 140 8.53 23.38 -0.65
C PHE A 140 8.95 22.32 0.36
N SER A 141 8.03 21.43 0.72
CA SER A 141 8.26 20.27 1.57
C SER A 141 9.17 19.23 0.90
N GLU A 142 9.57 18.20 1.66
CA GLU A 142 10.43 17.10 1.19
C GLU A 142 9.82 16.33 -0.01
N ASP A 143 8.50 16.30 -0.13
CA ASP A 143 7.79 15.69 -1.26
C ASP A 143 7.57 16.64 -2.46
N ASN A 144 8.26 17.78 -2.47
CA ASN A 144 8.20 18.84 -3.50
C ASN A 144 6.82 19.48 -3.67
N ARG A 145 6.01 19.54 -2.60
CA ARG A 145 4.74 20.25 -2.59
C ARG A 145 4.84 21.57 -1.85
N SER A 146 3.98 22.51 -2.23
CA SER A 146 3.76 23.78 -1.53
C SER A 146 2.33 24.23 -1.81
N GLY A 147 1.85 25.19 -1.02
CA GLY A 147 0.51 25.74 -1.12
C GLY A 147 0.48 27.25 -1.02
N ILE A 148 -0.71 27.80 -1.24
CA ILE A 148 -1.01 29.20 -0.94
C ILE A 148 -1.83 29.22 0.35
N ASN A 149 -1.44 30.07 1.30
CA ASN A 149 -2.16 30.28 2.55
C ASN A 149 -3.65 30.58 2.31
N ASN A 150 -4.51 30.03 3.17
CA ASN A 150 -5.98 30.14 3.06
C ASN A 150 -6.59 29.53 1.79
N SER A 151 -5.86 28.70 1.04
CA SER A 151 -6.35 28.07 -0.20
C SER A 151 -6.19 26.55 -0.16
N LEU A 152 -6.84 25.86 -1.10
CA LEU A 152 -6.61 24.44 -1.37
C LEU A 152 -5.73 24.21 -2.61
N HIS A 153 -5.14 25.27 -3.15
CA HIS A 153 -4.30 25.16 -4.33
C HIS A 153 -2.98 24.48 -3.98
N ARG A 154 -2.57 23.57 -4.85
CA ARG A 154 -1.37 22.77 -4.67
C ARG A 154 -0.37 23.05 -5.76
N ILE A 155 0.87 23.34 -5.38
CA ILE A 155 1.96 23.64 -6.29
C ILE A 155 3.01 22.55 -6.11
N SER A 156 3.19 21.73 -7.14
CA SER A 156 4.17 20.65 -7.15
C SER A 156 5.37 21.04 -8.01
N ALA A 157 6.57 21.01 -7.44
CA ALA A 157 7.80 21.36 -8.14
C ALA A 157 8.48 20.15 -8.77
N ILE A 158 9.00 20.34 -9.98
CA ILE A 158 9.93 19.42 -10.64
C ILE A 158 11.32 19.99 -10.49
N ARG A 159 12.25 19.20 -9.94
CA ARG A 159 13.65 19.61 -9.72
C ARG A 159 14.61 18.88 -10.64
N ASN A 160 15.66 19.57 -11.06
CA ASN A 160 16.77 18.95 -11.79
C ASN A 160 17.77 18.29 -10.81
N ARG A 161 18.82 17.63 -11.34
CA ARG A 161 19.87 16.98 -10.54
C ARG A 161 20.65 17.92 -9.60
N LYS A 162 20.57 19.23 -9.81
CA LYS A 162 21.15 20.27 -8.93
C LYS A 162 20.13 20.79 -7.91
N MET A 163 18.99 20.12 -7.73
CA MET A 163 17.88 20.50 -6.85
C MET A 163 17.21 21.84 -7.20
N GLN A 164 17.45 22.38 -8.39
CA GLN A 164 16.80 23.61 -8.85
C GLN A 164 15.43 23.29 -9.44
N ILE A 165 14.43 24.11 -9.14
CA ILE A 165 13.09 23.98 -9.70
C ILE A 165 13.14 24.36 -11.19
N VAL A 166 12.72 23.42 -12.04
CA VAL A 166 12.69 23.56 -13.51
C VAL A 166 11.28 23.41 -14.07
N GLY A 167 10.31 23.06 -13.24
CA GLY A 167 8.90 23.01 -13.63
C GLY A 167 7.97 23.09 -12.43
N LEU A 168 6.75 23.52 -12.67
CA LEU A 168 5.68 23.64 -11.67
C LEU A 168 4.38 23.07 -12.25
N THR A 169 3.69 22.26 -11.46
CA THR A 169 2.30 21.88 -11.67
C THR A 169 1.45 22.53 -10.60
N CYS A 170 0.63 23.50 -10.98
CA CYS A 170 -0.23 24.27 -10.09
C CYS A 170 -1.66 23.77 -10.25
N ARG A 171 -2.20 23.05 -9.26
CA ARG A 171 -3.56 22.49 -9.26
C ARG A 171 -4.51 23.39 -8.50
N VAL A 172 -5.69 23.63 -9.08
CA VAL A 172 -6.73 24.45 -8.47
C VAL A 172 -7.59 23.58 -7.55
N GLY A 173 -7.25 23.57 -6.26
CA GLY A 173 -8.15 23.03 -5.23
C GLY A 173 -9.40 23.89 -5.04
N ARG A 174 -10.52 23.24 -4.73
CA ARG A 174 -11.82 23.89 -4.51
C ARG A 174 -12.51 23.27 -3.31
N ALA A 175 -13.13 24.09 -2.48
CA ALA A 175 -14.03 23.62 -1.44
C ALA A 175 -15.45 23.40 -2.01
N VAL A 176 -16.08 22.31 -1.61
CA VAL A 176 -17.47 22.00 -1.93
C VAL A 176 -18.23 21.89 -0.61
N SER A 177 -19.17 22.81 -0.40
CA SER A 177 -20.08 22.79 0.76
C SER A 177 -21.30 21.91 0.48
N GLY A 178 -21.96 21.43 1.54
CA GLY A 178 -23.15 20.59 1.43
C GLY A 178 -22.89 19.11 1.15
N SER A 179 -21.64 18.68 1.02
CA SER A 179 -21.26 17.26 0.85
C SER A 179 -21.71 16.39 2.03
N ALA A 180 -21.73 16.95 3.25
CA ALA A 180 -22.14 16.25 4.46
C ALA A 180 -23.66 16.25 4.72
N GLN A 181 -24.47 16.84 3.84
CA GLN A 181 -25.92 16.94 4.05
C GLN A 181 -26.60 15.56 4.17
N MET A 182 -26.09 14.54 3.46
CA MET A 182 -26.61 13.17 3.53
C MET A 182 -26.41 12.50 4.90
N ILE A 183 -25.48 13.00 5.74
CA ILE A 183 -25.12 12.39 7.03
C ILE A 183 -25.17 13.39 8.19
N CYS A 184 -25.88 14.51 8.00
CA CYS A 184 -25.95 15.61 8.96
C CYS A 184 -26.49 15.16 10.34
N ASP A 185 -27.45 14.24 10.34
CA ASP A 185 -27.98 13.57 11.54
C ASP A 185 -26.92 12.76 12.30
N LEU A 186 -26.04 12.03 11.59
CA LEU A 186 -24.93 11.29 12.22
C LEU A 186 -23.92 12.24 12.87
N VAL A 187 -23.60 13.33 12.18
CA VAL A 187 -22.70 14.38 12.67
C VAL A 187 -23.26 15.02 13.94
N GLN A 188 -24.56 15.33 13.95
CA GLN A 188 -25.30 15.86 15.10
C GLN A 188 -25.37 14.86 16.27
N GLY A 189 -25.52 13.56 15.96
CA GLY A 189 -25.61 12.49 16.95
C GLY A 189 -24.37 12.31 17.83
N GLY A 190 -23.22 12.87 17.41
CA GLY A 190 -22.00 12.90 18.23
C GLY A 190 -21.24 11.58 18.30
N GLY A 191 -21.70 10.54 17.59
CA GLY A 191 -20.99 9.27 17.45
C GLY A 191 -19.71 9.40 16.62
N SER A 192 -18.77 8.47 16.81
CA SER A 192 -17.59 8.37 15.97
C SER A 192 -17.95 7.79 14.59
N ILE A 193 -17.54 8.48 13.52
CA ILE A 193 -17.92 8.19 12.13
C ILE A 193 -16.72 7.67 11.34
N LEU A 194 -16.83 6.47 10.81
CA LEU A 194 -15.87 5.90 9.85
C LEU A 194 -16.37 6.08 8.42
N VAL A 195 -15.59 6.73 7.56
CA VAL A 195 -15.92 6.90 6.14
C VAL A 195 -15.05 5.99 5.28
N ILE A 196 -15.67 5.13 4.47
CA ILE A 196 -14.97 4.16 3.63
C ILE A 196 -15.48 4.29 2.20
N GLY A 197 -14.67 3.96 1.21
CA GLY A 197 -15.12 3.92 -0.18
C GLY A 197 -13.95 4.03 -1.16
N PRO A 198 -14.21 3.79 -2.46
CA PRO A 198 -13.17 3.84 -3.48
C PRO A 198 -12.40 5.18 -3.52
N PRO A 199 -11.20 5.21 -4.11
CA PRO A 199 -10.50 6.47 -4.39
C PRO A 199 -11.36 7.42 -5.23
N GLY A 200 -11.27 8.73 -4.98
CA GLY A 200 -11.95 9.75 -5.80
C GLY A 200 -13.46 9.94 -5.57
N VAL A 201 -14.10 9.15 -4.69
CA VAL A 201 -15.55 9.29 -4.42
C VAL A 201 -15.93 10.53 -3.61
N GLY A 202 -14.95 11.22 -3.01
CA GLY A 202 -15.16 12.47 -2.28
C GLY A 202 -15.03 12.38 -0.76
N LYS A 203 -14.38 11.34 -0.22
CA LYS A 203 -14.17 11.15 1.23
C LYS A 203 -13.57 12.38 1.92
N THR A 204 -12.48 12.93 1.37
CA THR A 204 -11.83 14.15 1.89
C THR A 204 -12.77 15.37 1.84
N THR A 205 -13.62 15.46 0.82
CA THR A 205 -14.61 16.54 0.69
C THR A 205 -15.71 16.41 1.74
N LEU A 206 -16.09 15.18 2.09
CA LEU A 206 -17.05 14.89 3.14
C LEU A 206 -16.49 15.26 4.52
N ILE A 207 -15.32 14.73 4.90
CA ILE A 207 -14.75 14.97 6.23
C ILE A 207 -14.36 16.43 6.47
N ARG A 208 -13.97 17.17 5.42
CA ARG A 208 -13.70 18.61 5.50
C ARG A 208 -14.96 19.39 5.87
N GLU A 209 -16.09 19.07 5.24
CA GLU A 209 -17.37 19.70 5.56
C GLU A 209 -17.86 19.30 6.96
N ILE A 210 -17.66 18.04 7.37
CA ILE A 210 -17.93 17.60 8.75
C ILE A 210 -17.10 18.43 9.74
N ALA A 211 -15.82 18.70 9.46
CA ALA A 211 -14.97 19.53 10.30
C ALA A 211 -15.55 20.93 10.51
N ARG A 212 -15.95 21.57 9.41
CA ARG A 212 -16.60 22.89 9.43
C ARG A 212 -17.90 22.87 10.23
N MET A 213 -18.78 21.90 9.98
CA MET A 213 -20.06 21.78 10.70
C MET A 213 -19.84 21.56 12.21
N LEU A 214 -18.90 20.70 12.60
CA LEU A 214 -18.63 20.44 14.01
C LEU A 214 -17.98 21.64 14.71
N ALA A 215 -17.09 22.37 14.03
CA ALA A 215 -16.37 23.51 14.60
C ALA A 215 -17.21 24.80 14.67
N ASP A 216 -17.99 25.10 13.62
CA ASP A 216 -18.72 26.36 13.50
C ASP A 216 -20.19 26.27 13.94
N GLU A 217 -20.88 25.18 13.57
CA GLU A 217 -22.32 25.04 13.86
C GLU A 217 -22.56 24.38 15.22
N HIS A 218 -21.74 23.37 15.56
CA HIS A 218 -21.85 22.64 16.83
C HIS A 218 -20.87 23.16 17.89
N MET A 219 -20.02 24.13 17.53
CA MET A 219 -19.08 24.80 18.43
C MET A 219 -18.16 23.85 19.21
N LYS A 220 -17.83 22.69 18.63
CA LYS A 220 -16.92 21.72 19.24
C LYS A 220 -15.46 22.10 19.06
N ARG A 221 -14.62 21.67 20.01
CA ARG A 221 -13.15 21.71 19.89
C ARG A 221 -12.69 20.62 18.91
N VAL A 222 -12.61 20.98 17.64
CA VAL A 222 -12.17 20.08 16.55
C VAL A 222 -10.67 20.25 16.30
N VAL A 223 -9.94 19.12 16.27
CA VAL A 223 -8.55 19.05 15.78
C VAL A 223 -8.50 18.12 14.57
N ILE A 224 -7.93 18.60 13.48
CA ILE A 224 -7.66 17.81 12.27
C ILE A 224 -6.20 17.39 12.29
N VAL A 225 -5.95 16.10 12.14
CA VAL A 225 -4.64 15.53 11.86
C VAL A 225 -4.54 15.34 10.35
N ASP A 226 -3.80 16.24 9.69
CA ASP A 226 -3.76 16.36 8.23
C ASP A 226 -2.43 15.85 7.69
N THR A 227 -2.42 14.60 7.21
CA THR A 227 -1.19 13.94 6.73
C THR A 227 -0.85 14.32 5.30
N SER A 228 -1.87 14.39 4.44
CA SER A 228 -1.69 14.65 3.01
C SER A 228 -1.90 16.13 2.65
N ASN A 229 -2.13 16.98 3.66
CA ASN A 229 -2.55 18.38 3.53
C ASN A 229 -3.82 18.56 2.67
N GLU A 230 -4.63 17.51 2.53
CA GLU A 230 -5.80 17.58 1.67
C GLU A 230 -6.94 18.33 2.37
N ILE A 231 -7.09 18.21 3.69
CA ILE A 231 -8.24 18.76 4.44
C ILE A 231 -8.08 20.27 4.68
N GLY A 232 -6.90 20.70 5.11
CA GLY A 232 -6.58 22.08 5.42
C GLY A 232 -5.87 22.84 4.30
N GLY A 233 -5.35 22.14 3.28
CA GLY A 233 -4.52 22.73 2.21
C GLY A 233 -3.03 22.73 2.54
N ASP A 234 -2.18 22.97 1.54
CA ASP A 234 -0.71 22.89 1.68
C ASP A 234 -0.06 24.12 2.35
N GLY A 235 -0.79 25.24 2.52
CA GLY A 235 -0.26 26.44 3.20
C GLY A 235 -0.27 26.32 4.73
N ASP A 236 0.55 27.12 5.42
CA ASP A 236 0.64 27.19 6.90
C ASP A 236 -0.67 27.65 7.54
N VAL A 237 -1.36 28.59 6.89
CA VAL A 237 -2.70 29.03 7.30
C VAL A 237 -3.73 28.16 6.58
N PRO A 238 -4.54 27.37 7.32
CA PRO A 238 -5.46 26.42 6.71
C PRO A 238 -6.62 27.13 5.99
N HIS A 239 -7.19 26.44 5.02
CA HIS A 239 -8.34 26.89 4.25
C HIS A 239 -9.57 27.11 5.15
N PRO A 240 -10.33 28.22 5.00
CA PRO A 240 -11.51 28.52 5.83
C PRO A 240 -12.64 27.50 5.73
N GLY A 241 -12.59 26.62 4.73
CA GLY A 241 -13.52 25.50 4.56
C GLY A 241 -13.49 24.43 5.66
N ILE A 242 -12.54 24.48 6.61
CA ILE A 242 -12.58 23.66 7.85
C ILE A 242 -13.24 24.39 9.03
N GLY A 243 -13.72 25.62 8.82
CA GLY A 243 -14.26 26.47 9.88
C GLY A 243 -13.21 26.86 10.92
N ARG A 244 -13.61 26.89 12.20
CA ARG A 244 -12.72 27.16 13.35
C ARG A 244 -11.90 25.96 13.81
N ALA A 245 -11.94 24.85 13.08
CA ALA A 245 -11.16 23.66 13.42
C ALA A 245 -9.65 23.99 13.45
N ARG A 246 -8.95 23.43 14.43
CA ARG A 246 -7.49 23.53 14.52
C ARG A 246 -6.88 22.44 13.65
N ARG A 247 -5.77 22.73 12.98
CA ARG A 247 -5.04 21.76 12.15
C ARG A 247 -3.68 21.46 12.76
N MET A 248 -3.32 20.19 12.81
CA MET A 248 -1.96 19.70 13.03
C MET A 248 -1.50 19.02 11.75
N GLN A 249 -0.44 19.55 11.13
CA GLN A 249 0.17 18.93 9.96
C GLN A 249 1.11 17.82 10.39
N VAL A 250 1.04 16.67 9.72
CA VAL A 250 1.94 15.56 10.01
C VAL A 250 3.22 15.73 9.18
N PRO A 251 4.42 15.82 9.80
CA PRO A 251 5.66 16.02 9.05
C PRO A 251 6.02 14.84 8.12
N ASN A 252 5.66 13.62 8.53
CA ASN A 252 5.91 12.40 7.78
C ASN A 252 4.73 11.43 8.00
N VAL A 253 4.28 10.75 6.95
CA VAL A 253 3.16 9.79 7.02
C VAL A 253 3.33 8.77 8.15
N ASN A 254 4.54 8.28 8.37
CA ASN A 254 4.81 7.29 9.43
C ASN A 254 4.64 7.83 10.86
N MET A 255 4.60 9.15 11.03
CA MET A 255 4.46 9.83 12.33
C MET A 255 3.01 10.19 12.66
N GLN A 256 2.05 9.87 11.78
CA GLN A 256 0.65 10.23 11.97
C GLN A 256 0.09 9.78 13.33
N HIS A 257 0.37 8.54 13.74
CA HIS A 257 -0.05 8.00 15.03
C HIS A 257 0.47 8.83 16.22
N ASN A 258 1.71 9.32 16.17
CA ASN A 258 2.27 10.17 17.23
C ASN A 258 1.56 11.52 17.31
N VAL A 259 1.28 12.14 16.15
CA VAL A 259 0.53 13.40 16.08
C VAL A 259 -0.91 13.22 16.58
N MET A 260 -1.54 12.07 16.32
CA MET A 260 -2.86 11.74 16.85
C MET A 260 -2.88 11.70 18.38
N ILE A 261 -1.86 11.09 19.00
CA ILE A 261 -1.74 11.05 20.47
C ILE A 261 -1.44 12.44 21.04
N GLU A 262 -0.51 13.17 20.42
CA GLU A 262 -0.15 14.54 20.78
C GLU A 262 -1.38 15.47 20.78
N ALA A 263 -2.25 15.33 19.78
CA ALA A 263 -3.48 16.11 19.68
C ALA A 263 -4.35 15.97 20.94
N VAL A 264 -4.49 14.75 21.47
CA VAL A 264 -5.28 14.51 22.69
C VAL A 264 -4.57 15.06 23.92
N GLU A 265 -3.27 14.81 24.04
CA GLU A 265 -2.48 15.19 25.22
C GLU A 265 -2.37 16.69 25.40
N ASN A 266 -2.20 17.43 24.30
CA ASN A 266 -1.88 18.86 24.34
C ASN A 266 -3.07 19.78 24.07
N HIS A 267 -4.15 19.30 23.43
CA HIS A 267 -5.20 20.20 22.93
C HIS A 267 -6.61 19.91 23.43
N MET A 268 -6.81 18.87 24.26
CA MET A 268 -8.11 18.50 24.85
C MET A 268 -9.30 18.58 23.86
N PRO A 269 -9.19 17.93 22.68
CA PRO A 269 -10.22 18.00 21.65
C PRO A 269 -11.49 17.25 22.08
N GLU A 270 -12.63 17.70 21.58
CA GLU A 270 -13.89 16.94 21.61
C GLU A 270 -14.02 16.05 20.40
N VAL A 271 -13.42 16.47 19.27
CA VAL A 271 -13.42 15.75 18.01
C VAL A 271 -12.01 15.73 17.43
N ILE A 272 -11.57 14.56 17.00
CA ILE A 272 -10.40 14.41 16.14
C ILE A 272 -10.84 13.95 14.75
N ILE A 273 -10.34 14.63 13.73
CA ILE A 273 -10.59 14.29 12.32
C ILE A 273 -9.30 13.82 11.67
N ILE A 274 -9.35 12.68 10.99
CA ILE A 274 -8.18 12.01 10.40
C ILE A 274 -8.48 11.75 8.93
N ASP A 275 -7.56 12.13 8.05
CA ASP A 275 -7.76 11.96 6.62
C ASP A 275 -7.83 10.49 6.23
N GLU A 276 -6.78 9.71 6.45
CA GLU A 276 -6.75 8.28 6.11
C GLU A 276 -6.05 7.49 7.22
N ILE A 277 -6.70 6.45 7.71
CA ILE A 277 -6.14 5.45 8.63
C ILE A 277 -5.79 4.21 7.80
N GLY A 278 -4.50 3.88 7.75
CA GLY A 278 -3.94 2.81 6.93
C GLY A 278 -3.05 1.83 7.68
N THR A 279 -2.48 2.21 8.83
CA THR A 279 -1.51 1.37 9.56
C THR A 279 -2.02 0.85 10.91
N ASP A 280 -1.41 -0.24 11.39
CA ASP A 280 -1.66 -0.81 12.73
C ASP A 280 -1.55 0.23 13.85
N LEU A 281 -0.50 1.05 13.78
CA LEU A 281 -0.20 2.05 14.80
C LEU A 281 -1.25 3.17 14.82
N GLU A 282 -1.71 3.61 13.66
CA GLU A 282 -2.79 4.60 13.56
C GLU A 282 -4.12 4.02 14.07
N ALA A 283 -4.42 2.77 13.74
CA ALA A 283 -5.65 2.12 14.17
C ALA A 283 -5.68 1.88 15.69
N MET A 284 -4.54 1.50 16.27
CA MET A 284 -4.33 1.43 17.72
C MET A 284 -4.44 2.80 18.40
N ALA A 285 -3.85 3.84 17.81
CA ALA A 285 -3.96 5.21 18.31
C ALA A 285 -5.43 5.67 18.29
N ALA A 286 -6.15 5.45 17.19
CA ALA A 286 -7.58 5.76 17.08
C ALA A 286 -8.39 5.03 18.16
N SER A 287 -8.16 3.73 18.37
CA SER A 287 -8.83 2.96 19.43
C SER A 287 -8.57 3.55 20.83
N THR A 288 -7.31 3.90 21.13
CA THR A 288 -6.92 4.53 22.40
C THR A 288 -7.59 5.90 22.60
N ILE A 289 -7.72 6.69 21.54
CA ILE A 289 -8.37 8.00 21.56
C ILE A 289 -9.87 7.85 21.80
N ALA A 290 -10.53 6.90 21.13
CA ALA A 290 -11.95 6.60 21.32
C ALA A 290 -12.26 6.17 22.76
N GLN A 291 -11.39 5.34 23.36
CA GLN A 291 -11.52 4.92 24.77
C GLN A 291 -11.43 6.08 25.77
N ARG A 292 -10.79 7.20 25.39
CA ARG A 292 -10.77 8.44 26.18
C ARG A 292 -12.04 9.30 26.00
N GLY A 293 -13.00 8.85 25.20
CA GLY A 293 -14.28 9.53 24.98
C GLY A 293 -14.22 10.68 23.96
N VAL A 294 -13.15 10.76 23.16
CA VAL A 294 -13.04 11.74 22.06
C VAL A 294 -13.79 11.20 20.84
N GLN A 295 -14.64 12.02 20.24
CA GLN A 295 -15.32 11.66 18.99
C GLN A 295 -14.31 11.60 17.85
N LEU A 296 -14.33 10.53 17.07
CA LEU A 296 -13.46 10.36 15.90
C LEU A 296 -14.26 10.47 14.60
N VAL A 297 -13.71 11.21 13.64
CA VAL A 297 -14.18 11.18 12.25
C VAL A 297 -12.98 10.85 11.39
N GLY A 298 -12.97 9.68 10.77
CA GLY A 298 -11.82 9.21 10.01
C GLY A 298 -12.22 8.59 8.70
N THR A 299 -11.34 8.63 7.70
CA THR A 299 -11.44 7.69 6.58
C THR A 299 -10.46 6.53 6.77
N ALA A 300 -10.73 5.40 6.14
CA ALA A 300 -9.83 4.25 6.17
C ALA A 300 -9.61 3.66 4.80
N HIS A 301 -8.48 2.98 4.63
CA HIS A 301 -8.13 2.29 3.40
C HIS A 301 -9.02 1.05 3.21
N GLY A 302 -10.03 1.17 2.35
CA GLY A 302 -10.96 0.09 2.04
C GLY A 302 -12.13 0.56 1.18
N VAL A 303 -12.83 -0.39 0.58
CA VAL A 303 -14.05 -0.12 -0.22
C VAL A 303 -15.32 -0.41 0.57
N THR A 304 -15.30 -1.43 1.44
CA THR A 304 -16.45 -1.90 2.24
C THR A 304 -16.03 -2.25 3.67
N ILE A 305 -17.00 -2.39 4.58
CA ILE A 305 -16.76 -2.87 5.95
C ILE A 305 -16.10 -4.25 5.95
N GLU A 306 -16.51 -5.14 5.06
CA GLU A 306 -15.88 -6.47 4.90
C GLU A 306 -14.40 -6.37 4.55
N SER A 307 -14.00 -5.37 3.74
CA SER A 307 -12.60 -5.12 3.41
C SER A 307 -11.80 -4.72 4.64
N ILE A 308 -12.39 -3.93 5.54
CA ILE A 308 -11.76 -3.53 6.81
C ILE A 308 -11.64 -4.72 7.75
N MET A 309 -12.69 -5.55 7.84
CA MET A 309 -12.69 -6.78 8.65
C MET A 309 -11.61 -7.79 8.23
N LYS A 310 -11.38 -7.93 6.91
CA LYS A 310 -10.36 -8.85 6.37
C LYS A 310 -8.93 -8.30 6.53
N ASN A 311 -8.77 -7.00 6.73
CA ASN A 311 -7.46 -6.37 6.89
C ASN A 311 -6.99 -6.50 8.35
N PRO A 312 -5.91 -7.26 8.63
CA PRO A 312 -5.42 -7.47 9.99
C PRO A 312 -5.07 -6.17 10.73
N SER A 313 -4.71 -5.12 9.99
CA SER A 313 -4.29 -3.85 10.56
C SER A 313 -5.45 -2.93 10.92
N LEU A 314 -6.54 -3.00 10.16
CA LEU A 314 -7.68 -2.11 10.30
C LEU A 314 -8.86 -2.75 11.03
N GLN A 315 -8.88 -4.07 11.21
CA GLN A 315 -9.96 -4.77 11.93
C GLN A 315 -10.20 -4.23 13.34
N ILE A 316 -9.19 -3.64 14.00
CA ILE A 316 -9.37 -3.00 15.32
C ILE A 316 -10.35 -1.82 15.27
N LEU A 317 -10.47 -1.13 14.13
CA LEU A 317 -11.42 -0.03 13.95
C LEU A 317 -12.88 -0.50 14.05
N VAL A 318 -13.14 -1.77 13.69
CA VAL A 318 -14.46 -2.40 13.69
C VAL A 318 -14.67 -3.35 14.88
N GLY A 319 -13.79 -3.28 15.90
CA GLY A 319 -13.92 -4.02 17.17
C GLY A 319 -12.92 -5.16 17.35
N GLY A 320 -12.04 -5.40 16.36
CA GLY A 320 -11.08 -6.50 16.32
C GLY A 320 -11.78 -7.84 16.11
N ILE A 321 -11.24 -8.75 15.30
CA ILE A 321 -11.84 -10.07 15.07
C ILE A 321 -10.89 -11.13 15.61
N GLU A 322 -11.44 -12.05 16.40
CA GLU A 322 -10.68 -13.13 17.03
C GLU A 322 -11.42 -14.46 16.90
N SER A 323 -10.66 -15.54 16.78
CA SER A 323 -11.19 -16.90 16.72
C SER A 323 -11.37 -17.44 18.13
N VAL A 324 -12.61 -17.65 18.55
CA VAL A 324 -12.98 -18.19 19.87
C VAL A 324 -13.40 -19.65 19.72
N THR A 325 -12.85 -20.52 20.56
CA THR A 325 -13.27 -21.92 20.64
C THR A 325 -14.36 -22.07 21.70
N LEU A 326 -15.57 -22.38 21.27
CA LEU A 326 -16.71 -22.70 22.11
C LEU A 326 -16.59 -24.12 22.69
N GLY A 327 -17.06 -24.29 23.92
CA GLY A 327 -17.26 -25.63 24.50
C GLY A 327 -18.36 -26.41 23.77
N ASP A 328 -18.30 -27.74 23.85
CA ASP A 328 -19.17 -28.67 23.11
C ASP A 328 -20.68 -28.40 23.29
N ASP A 329 -21.07 -28.00 24.51
CA ASP A 329 -22.47 -27.68 24.82
C ASP A 329 -22.92 -26.35 24.22
N GLU A 330 -22.04 -25.34 24.16
CA GLU A 330 -22.35 -24.03 23.59
C GLU A 330 -22.37 -24.09 22.05
N ALA A 331 -21.42 -24.79 21.45
CA ALA A 331 -21.37 -25.02 20.01
C ALA A 331 -22.63 -25.76 19.52
N ARG A 332 -23.05 -26.80 20.25
CA ARG A 332 -24.29 -27.55 19.98
C ARG A 332 -25.55 -26.70 20.17
N ARG A 333 -25.60 -25.87 21.20
CA ARG A 333 -26.73 -24.93 21.44
C ARG A 333 -26.89 -23.93 20.30
N ARG A 334 -25.77 -23.37 19.81
CA ARG A 334 -25.75 -22.39 18.72
C ARG A 334 -25.80 -23.02 17.32
N LYS A 335 -25.66 -24.34 17.21
CA LYS A 335 -25.56 -25.10 15.93
C LYS A 335 -24.42 -24.60 15.04
N VAL A 336 -23.30 -24.23 15.66
CA VAL A 336 -22.10 -23.71 14.98
C VAL A 336 -20.92 -24.66 15.19
N GLN A 337 -19.86 -24.46 14.41
CA GLN A 337 -18.59 -25.14 14.62
C GLN A 337 -18.01 -24.80 16.00
N LYS A 338 -17.14 -25.66 16.53
CA LYS A 338 -16.48 -25.39 17.83
C LYS A 338 -15.62 -24.14 17.78
N THR A 339 -15.15 -23.72 16.61
CA THR A 339 -14.39 -22.49 16.43
C THR A 339 -15.22 -21.50 15.63
N ILE A 340 -15.41 -20.30 16.17
CA ILE A 340 -16.15 -19.20 15.52
C ILE A 340 -15.34 -17.91 15.56
N LEU A 341 -15.60 -17.01 14.62
CA LEU A 341 -15.05 -15.66 14.65
C LEU A 341 -16.01 -14.75 15.44
N GLU A 342 -15.50 -14.07 16.45
CA GLU A 342 -16.25 -13.08 17.22
C GLU A 342 -15.44 -11.78 17.32
N ARG A 343 -16.13 -10.66 17.59
CA ARG A 343 -15.44 -9.41 17.88
C ARG A 343 -14.72 -9.48 19.22
N LYS A 344 -13.53 -8.90 19.31
CA LYS A 344 -12.76 -8.80 20.55
C LYS A 344 -13.35 -7.77 21.52
N GLY A 345 -13.99 -6.72 21.00
CA GLY A 345 -14.57 -5.66 21.80
C GLY A 345 -15.46 -4.71 21.01
N PRO A 346 -15.86 -3.58 21.63
CA PRO A 346 -16.62 -2.54 20.93
C PRO A 346 -15.78 -1.92 19.80
N PRO A 347 -16.40 -1.53 18.67
CA PRO A 347 -15.70 -0.86 17.59
C PRO A 347 -15.21 0.53 18.00
N THR A 348 -14.08 0.97 17.43
CA THR A 348 -13.52 2.32 17.63
C THR A 348 -14.49 3.38 17.11
N PHE A 349 -15.23 3.06 16.05
CA PHE A 349 -16.26 3.93 15.47
C PHE A 349 -17.65 3.39 15.78
N THR A 350 -18.60 4.27 16.10
CA THR A 350 -19.97 3.86 16.44
C THR A 350 -20.80 3.59 15.20
N CYS A 351 -20.57 4.34 14.13
CA CYS A 351 -21.25 4.21 12.85
C CYS A 351 -20.25 4.29 11.69
N ALA A 352 -20.64 3.75 10.54
CA ALA A 352 -19.84 3.82 9.32
C ALA A 352 -20.66 4.29 8.12
N VAL A 353 -19.98 4.95 7.19
CA VAL A 353 -20.54 5.47 5.94
C VAL A 353 -19.72 4.92 4.79
N GLU A 354 -20.31 4.01 4.01
CA GLU A 354 -19.71 3.54 2.76
C GLU A 354 -20.12 4.48 1.63
N MET A 355 -19.17 5.24 1.10
CA MET A 355 -19.37 6.10 -0.06
C MET A 355 -19.30 5.29 -1.36
N ILE A 356 -20.42 5.23 -2.08
CA ILE A 356 -20.49 4.59 -3.40
C ILE A 356 -20.14 5.62 -4.48
N SER A 357 -20.69 6.83 -4.35
CA SER A 357 -20.41 7.96 -5.24
C SER A 357 -20.50 9.28 -4.48
N LYS A 358 -20.26 10.41 -5.16
CA LYS A 358 -20.42 11.75 -4.57
C LYS A 358 -21.86 12.04 -4.12
N MET A 359 -22.84 11.30 -4.63
CA MET A 359 -24.27 11.55 -4.40
C MET A 359 -24.99 10.37 -3.74
N GLU A 360 -24.28 9.29 -3.42
CA GLU A 360 -24.87 8.07 -2.87
C GLU A 360 -23.94 7.43 -1.84
N CYS A 361 -24.49 7.12 -0.67
CA CYS A 361 -23.80 6.38 0.38
C CYS A 361 -24.70 5.37 1.07
N ARG A 362 -24.07 4.37 1.70
CA ARG A 362 -24.72 3.45 2.65
C ARG A 362 -24.33 3.86 4.06
N VAL A 363 -25.32 3.97 4.93
CA VAL A 363 -25.16 4.35 6.33
C VAL A 363 -25.40 3.15 7.22
N HIS A 364 -24.36 2.76 7.96
CA HIS A 364 -24.39 1.77 9.02
C HIS A 364 -24.50 2.51 10.35
N HIS A 365 -25.74 2.70 10.83
CA HIS A 365 -26.03 3.43 12.07
C HIS A 365 -25.35 2.83 13.29
N LYS A 366 -25.27 1.50 13.35
CA LYS A 366 -24.60 0.75 14.41
C LYS A 366 -23.60 -0.20 13.79
N LEU A 367 -22.33 0.16 13.89
CA LEU A 367 -21.25 -0.60 13.29
C LEU A 367 -21.11 -1.99 13.95
N GLU A 368 -21.34 -2.09 15.25
CA GLU A 368 -21.31 -3.36 15.99
C GLU A 368 -22.31 -4.39 15.43
N GLU A 369 -23.57 -4.00 15.21
CA GLU A 369 -24.61 -4.87 14.67
C GLU A 369 -24.30 -5.27 13.22
N THR A 370 -23.72 -4.36 12.44
CA THR A 370 -23.26 -4.63 11.07
C THR A 370 -22.17 -5.70 11.06
N VAL A 371 -21.15 -5.55 11.90
CA VAL A 371 -20.01 -6.48 11.96
C VAL A 371 -20.46 -7.84 12.49
N ASP A 372 -21.31 -7.87 13.52
CA ASP A 372 -21.87 -9.11 14.07
C ASP A 372 -22.73 -9.86 13.05
N ALA A 373 -23.54 -9.14 12.26
CA ALA A 373 -24.31 -9.73 11.17
C ALA A 373 -23.37 -10.41 10.15
N ILE A 374 -22.32 -9.73 9.71
CA ILE A 374 -21.35 -10.26 8.73
C ILE A 374 -20.60 -11.47 9.31
N LEU A 375 -20.12 -11.41 10.55
CA LEU A 375 -19.45 -12.54 11.21
C LEU A 375 -20.36 -13.77 11.34
N SER A 376 -21.66 -13.55 11.55
CA SER A 376 -22.67 -14.61 11.59
C SER A 376 -23.12 -15.12 10.22
N GLY A 377 -22.55 -14.61 9.12
CA GLY A 377 -22.91 -14.98 7.75
C GLY A 377 -24.24 -14.39 7.26
N LYS A 378 -24.79 -13.39 7.96
CA LYS A 378 -26.04 -12.70 7.61
C LYS A 378 -25.75 -11.43 6.82
N SER A 379 -26.74 -10.95 6.05
CA SER A 379 -26.65 -9.64 5.42
C SER A 379 -26.76 -8.53 6.47
N PRO A 380 -25.84 -7.54 6.47
CA PRO A 380 -25.92 -6.41 7.38
C PRO A 380 -27.07 -5.47 7.02
N LEU A 381 -27.66 -4.83 8.03
CA LEU A 381 -28.66 -3.79 7.85
C LEU A 381 -27.97 -2.43 7.66
N PHE A 382 -28.29 -1.74 6.56
CA PHE A 382 -27.81 -0.38 6.28
C PHE A 382 -28.87 0.43 5.54
N GLU A 383 -28.79 1.75 5.66
CA GLU A 383 -29.68 2.69 4.97
C GLU A 383 -28.98 3.26 3.73
N ILE A 384 -29.63 3.22 2.56
CA ILE A 384 -29.10 3.88 1.35
C ILE A 384 -29.63 5.32 1.30
N ARG A 385 -28.70 6.29 1.19
CA ARG A 385 -29.03 7.71 1.05
C ARG A 385 -28.54 8.25 -0.28
N LYS A 386 -29.43 8.97 -0.97
CA LYS A 386 -29.16 9.62 -2.25
C LYS A 386 -29.46 11.11 -2.18
N MET A 387 -28.58 11.90 -2.77
CA MET A 387 -28.79 13.34 -2.98
C MET A 387 -29.43 13.57 -4.36
N ASP A 388 -30.55 14.28 -4.42
CA ASP A 388 -31.20 14.62 -5.68
C ASP A 388 -30.45 15.78 -6.36
N SER A 389 -30.06 15.58 -7.63
CA SER A 389 -29.37 16.60 -8.44
C SER A 389 -30.29 17.75 -8.89
N LYS A 390 -31.62 17.61 -8.75
CA LYS A 390 -32.60 18.61 -9.22
C LYS A 390 -33.21 19.50 -8.14
N ALA A 391 -32.87 19.31 -6.87
CA ALA A 391 -33.47 20.07 -5.76
C ALA A 391 -32.53 21.16 -5.23
N ASN A 392 -32.24 22.18 -6.05
CA ASN A 392 -31.45 23.34 -5.63
C ASN A 392 -32.16 24.28 -4.64
N ASP A 393 -33.28 23.88 -4.02
CA ASP A 393 -33.92 24.70 -2.98
C ASP A 393 -34.70 23.93 -1.89
N SER A 394 -34.56 22.61 -1.80
CA SER A 394 -35.07 21.80 -0.66
C SER A 394 -34.50 20.39 -0.80
N GLY A 395 -33.32 20.15 -0.19
CA GLY A 395 -32.61 18.87 -0.24
C GLY A 395 -33.43 17.70 0.28
N ARG A 396 -34.27 17.13 -0.59
CA ARG A 396 -35.11 15.98 -0.26
C ARG A 396 -34.23 14.74 -0.29
N LEU A 397 -33.78 14.30 0.89
CA LEU A 397 -33.18 12.99 1.05
C LEU A 397 -34.22 11.93 0.68
N ILE A 398 -33.86 11.06 -0.26
CA ILE A 398 -34.58 9.81 -0.47
C ILE A 398 -33.83 8.75 0.35
N SER A 399 -34.28 8.54 1.57
CA SER A 399 -33.92 7.36 2.36
C SER A 399 -34.75 6.19 1.85
N ILE A 400 -34.11 5.21 1.21
CA ILE A 400 -34.76 3.95 0.87
C ILE A 400 -34.29 2.93 1.90
N PRO A 401 -35.11 2.58 2.91
CA PRO A 401 -34.81 1.44 3.76
C PRO A 401 -35.06 0.16 2.96
N ASP A 402 -34.04 -0.34 2.26
CA ASP A 402 -34.11 -1.68 1.67
C ASP A 402 -33.74 -2.73 2.71
N MET A 403 -34.74 -3.43 3.24
CA MET A 403 -34.56 -4.72 3.91
C MET A 403 -34.38 -5.80 2.83
N HIS A 404 -33.17 -5.96 2.30
CA HIS A 404 -32.88 -7.10 1.42
C HIS A 404 -32.61 -8.38 2.22
N ILE A 405 -33.67 -9.15 2.45
CA ILE A 405 -33.59 -10.59 2.67
C ILE A 405 -33.24 -11.22 1.32
N ARG A 406 -31.99 -11.65 1.13
CA ARG A 406 -31.69 -12.66 0.11
C ARG A 406 -32.08 -14.01 0.72
N GLU A 407 -33.25 -14.53 0.36
CA GLU A 407 -33.56 -15.92 0.61
C GLU A 407 -32.70 -16.78 -0.32
N ASP A 408 -31.59 -17.30 0.22
CA ASP A 408 -30.96 -18.49 -0.32
C ASP A 408 -31.88 -19.69 0.00
N SER A 409 -32.68 -20.12 -0.96
CA SER A 409 -33.40 -21.38 -0.87
C SER A 409 -32.52 -22.51 -1.40
N SER A 410 -31.93 -23.28 -0.49
CA SER A 410 -31.30 -24.57 -0.76
C SER A 410 -32.35 -25.68 -0.90
N VAL A 411 -32.26 -26.42 -2.01
CA VAL A 411 -32.36 -27.88 -2.16
C VAL A 411 -33.52 -28.63 -1.47
N THR A 412 -34.42 -29.17 -2.30
CA THR A 412 -34.91 -30.57 -2.24
C THR A 412 -35.33 -31.01 -3.65
N GLY A 413 -34.75 -32.10 -4.19
CA GLY A 413 -35.36 -32.86 -5.31
C GLY A 413 -36.06 -34.11 -4.77
N PRO A 414 -36.29 -35.15 -5.60
CA PRO A 414 -36.79 -35.18 -6.98
C PRO A 414 -38.18 -35.85 -7.05
N GLU A 415 -38.96 -35.68 -8.12
CA GLU A 415 -39.98 -36.67 -8.53
C GLU A 415 -40.55 -36.34 -9.92
N ASP A 416 -41.07 -37.38 -10.54
CA ASP A 416 -41.13 -37.66 -11.97
C ASP A 416 -42.37 -37.14 -12.72
N GLU A 417 -42.27 -37.25 -14.06
CA GLU A 417 -43.30 -37.75 -14.99
C GLU A 417 -44.35 -36.83 -15.67
N TYR A 418 -44.34 -36.93 -17.02
CA TYR A 418 -45.40 -36.71 -18.03
C TYR A 418 -46.06 -35.31 -18.13
N SER A 419 -46.49 -34.77 -19.28
CA SER A 419 -46.58 -35.17 -20.69
C SER A 419 -47.00 -33.91 -21.49
N GLU A 420 -46.58 -33.86 -22.77
CA GLU A 420 -47.30 -33.39 -23.98
C GLU A 420 -48.55 -32.48 -23.78
N THR A 421 -48.73 -31.35 -24.46
CA THR A 421 -48.92 -31.24 -25.92
C THR A 421 -49.13 -29.77 -26.32
N ASP A 422 -48.60 -29.38 -27.49
CA ASP A 422 -49.27 -28.71 -28.64
C ASP A 422 -50.18 -27.48 -28.43
N THR A 423 -50.23 -26.44 -29.28
CA THR A 423 -49.62 -26.08 -30.58
C THR A 423 -50.10 -24.66 -31.02
N ILE A 424 -49.56 -24.15 -32.16
CA ILE A 424 -50.10 -23.16 -33.14
C ILE A 424 -50.09 -21.66 -32.71
N ASP A 425 -49.71 -20.62 -33.48
CA ASP A 425 -49.23 -20.32 -34.86
C ASP A 425 -48.49 -18.96 -34.72
N ASP A 426 -47.36 -18.66 -35.35
CA ASP A 426 -47.10 -18.36 -36.78
C ASP A 426 -47.19 -16.86 -37.14
N GLY A 427 -46.23 -16.42 -37.97
CA GLY A 427 -46.02 -15.02 -38.32
C GLY A 427 -44.59 -14.65 -38.74
N LEU A 428 -44.04 -15.42 -39.67
CA LEU A 428 -42.78 -15.27 -40.44
C LEU A 428 -42.82 -14.00 -41.35
N GLU A 429 -41.74 -13.23 -41.59
CA GLU A 429 -40.79 -13.29 -42.73
C GLU A 429 -40.14 -11.88 -42.89
N SER A 430 -38.91 -11.63 -43.38
CA SER A 430 -37.85 -12.50 -43.92
C SER A 430 -36.58 -11.71 -44.38
N ILE A 431 -35.43 -12.43 -44.36
CA ILE A 431 -34.30 -12.45 -45.35
C ILE A 431 -33.24 -11.30 -45.29
N THR A 432 -31.95 -11.56 -45.07
CA THR A 432 -30.98 -12.32 -45.93
C THR A 432 -29.77 -12.78 -45.09
N MET A 433 -29.41 -14.08 -44.89
CA MET A 433 -28.75 -15.10 -45.77
C MET A 433 -27.31 -14.67 -46.20
N GLN A 434 -26.21 -15.44 -46.08
CA GLN A 434 -25.90 -16.86 -46.38
C GLN A 434 -24.63 -17.33 -45.60
N ASN A 435 -24.54 -18.53 -44.97
CA ASN A 435 -24.29 -19.90 -45.51
C ASN A 435 -22.90 -20.09 -46.17
N LYS A 436 -22.13 -21.20 -46.08
CA LYS A 436 -22.24 -22.52 -45.42
C LYS A 436 -20.90 -23.28 -45.63
N LYS A 437 -20.50 -24.06 -44.62
CA LYS A 437 -19.87 -25.41 -44.63
C LYS A 437 -18.96 -25.93 -45.78
N ARG A 438 -17.90 -26.62 -45.30
CA ARG A 438 -17.32 -27.94 -45.66
C ARG A 438 -16.07 -27.98 -46.58
N ASN A 439 -14.96 -28.53 -46.06
CA ASN A 439 -14.51 -29.90 -46.41
C ASN A 439 -13.22 -30.32 -45.66
N ILE A 440 -13.14 -31.61 -45.35
CA ILE A 440 -11.97 -32.34 -44.85
C ILE A 440 -11.13 -32.80 -46.05
N THR A 441 -9.84 -32.50 -46.07
CA THR A 441 -8.80 -33.29 -46.75
C THR A 441 -7.43 -33.13 -46.10
N LYS A 442 -6.65 -34.21 -46.19
CA LYS A 442 -5.43 -34.58 -45.47
C LYS A 442 -4.20 -33.67 -45.67
N THR A 443 -3.27 -33.84 -44.73
CA THR A 443 -1.79 -33.70 -44.81
C THR A 443 -1.16 -32.31 -44.78
N LYS A 444 -0.57 -31.93 -43.64
CA LYS A 444 0.89 -31.97 -43.45
C LYS A 444 1.29 -31.71 -41.99
N LEU A 445 2.25 -32.51 -41.54
CA LEU A 445 3.00 -32.43 -40.29
C LEU A 445 3.63 -31.03 -40.13
N THR A 446 3.30 -30.31 -39.05
CA THR A 446 4.16 -29.28 -38.46
C THR A 446 4.00 -29.32 -36.95
N SER A 447 5.12 -29.39 -36.23
CA SER A 447 5.26 -29.49 -34.79
C SER A 447 4.33 -28.54 -34.02
N SER A 448 3.64 -29.07 -33.02
CA SER A 448 2.87 -28.31 -32.04
C SER A 448 3.80 -27.34 -31.32
N LYS A 449 3.71 -26.04 -31.60
CA LYS A 449 4.30 -25.02 -30.74
C LYS A 449 3.56 -25.08 -29.39
N SER A 450 4.23 -25.53 -28.35
CA SER A 450 3.69 -25.53 -26.99
C SER A 450 3.41 -24.09 -26.57
N SER A 451 2.20 -23.82 -26.08
CA SER A 451 1.90 -22.55 -25.43
C SER A 451 2.79 -22.37 -24.19
N PRO A 452 3.28 -21.14 -23.92
CA PRO A 452 4.11 -20.87 -22.74
C PRO A 452 3.32 -21.17 -21.45
N VAL A 453 4.04 -21.60 -20.42
CA VAL A 453 3.52 -21.81 -19.07
C VAL A 453 3.30 -20.44 -18.44
N ARG A 454 2.06 -20.14 -18.07
CA ARG A 454 1.70 -18.89 -17.41
C ARG A 454 1.94 -19.01 -15.90
N VAL A 455 2.82 -18.19 -15.36
CA VAL A 455 3.16 -18.19 -13.93
C VAL A 455 2.61 -16.92 -13.30
N TYR A 456 1.80 -17.09 -12.24
CA TYR A 456 1.37 -15.98 -11.40
C TYR A 456 2.44 -15.72 -10.34
N ILE A 457 2.95 -14.50 -10.30
CA ILE A 457 3.95 -14.07 -9.32
C ILE A 457 3.29 -13.27 -8.20
N TYR A 458 3.64 -13.58 -6.95
CA TYR A 458 3.21 -12.80 -5.80
C TYR A 458 4.40 -12.18 -5.10
N LYS A 459 4.46 -10.83 -5.10
CA LYS A 459 5.50 -10.03 -4.44
C LYS A 459 6.93 -10.35 -4.91
N ILE A 460 7.07 -10.87 -6.12
CA ILE A 460 8.32 -11.00 -6.89
C ILE A 460 8.18 -10.03 -8.06
N LEU A 461 9.24 -9.35 -8.48
CA LEU A 461 9.18 -8.44 -9.62
C LEU A 461 9.17 -9.25 -10.92
N GLU A 462 8.30 -8.88 -11.85
CA GLU A 462 8.22 -9.50 -13.18
C GLU A 462 9.57 -9.44 -13.91
N ALA A 463 10.29 -8.32 -13.77
CA ALA A 463 11.61 -8.13 -14.35
C ALA A 463 12.63 -9.19 -13.91
N ASP A 464 12.55 -9.63 -12.65
CA ASP A 464 13.49 -10.63 -12.10
C ASP A 464 13.22 -12.01 -12.71
N LEU A 465 11.94 -12.40 -12.85
CA LEU A 465 11.55 -13.68 -13.45
C LEU A 465 11.82 -13.70 -14.97
N LEU A 466 11.58 -12.59 -15.65
CA LEU A 466 11.90 -12.44 -17.08
C LEU A 466 13.42 -12.46 -17.31
N GLN A 467 14.21 -11.84 -16.44
CA GLN A 467 15.66 -11.92 -16.50
C GLN A 467 16.14 -13.38 -16.35
N VAL A 468 15.56 -14.14 -15.42
CA VAL A 468 15.83 -15.58 -15.27
C VAL A 468 15.45 -16.35 -16.53
N ALA A 469 14.28 -16.06 -17.12
CA ALA A 469 13.83 -16.71 -18.36
C ALA A 469 14.78 -16.43 -19.53
N THR A 470 15.26 -15.19 -19.68
CA THR A 470 16.27 -14.79 -20.68
C THR A 470 17.60 -15.51 -20.46
N VAL A 471 18.13 -15.50 -19.23
CA VAL A 471 19.42 -16.16 -18.90
C VAL A 471 19.35 -17.68 -19.13
N MET A 472 18.17 -18.28 -18.94
CA MET A 472 17.97 -19.72 -19.16
C MET A 472 17.61 -20.09 -20.61
N GLY A 473 17.41 -19.11 -21.50
CA GLY A 473 16.94 -19.35 -22.88
C GLY A 473 15.48 -19.84 -22.98
N LEU A 474 14.66 -19.55 -21.98
CA LEU A 474 13.28 -20.00 -21.81
C LEU A 474 12.23 -18.92 -22.13
N GLU A 475 12.62 -17.89 -22.88
CA GLU A 475 11.80 -16.70 -23.18
C GLU A 475 10.45 -17.03 -23.87
N ASN A 476 10.36 -18.18 -24.54
CA ASN A 476 9.16 -18.65 -25.21
C ASN A 476 8.40 -19.74 -24.44
N GLU A 477 8.92 -20.16 -23.29
CA GLU A 477 8.36 -21.26 -22.49
C GLU A 477 7.64 -20.78 -21.23
N ILE A 478 7.92 -19.55 -20.77
CA ILE A 478 7.36 -18.98 -19.54
C ILE A 478 6.82 -17.60 -19.84
N ASP A 479 5.60 -17.35 -19.37
CA ASP A 479 4.92 -16.07 -19.47
C ASP A 479 4.41 -15.68 -18.07
N VAL A 480 4.42 -14.39 -17.75
CA VAL A 480 3.94 -13.90 -16.44
C VAL A 480 2.51 -13.43 -16.60
N THR A 481 1.63 -13.79 -15.66
CA THR A 481 0.23 -13.37 -15.67
C THR A 481 -0.16 -12.72 -14.36
N ASP A 482 -0.92 -11.63 -14.44
CA ASP A 482 -1.54 -10.97 -13.28
C ASP A 482 -2.89 -11.61 -12.91
N ASP A 483 -3.40 -12.51 -13.76
CA ASP A 483 -4.64 -13.24 -13.52
C ASP A 483 -4.35 -14.67 -13.06
N ILE A 484 -4.71 -14.97 -11.80
CA ILE A 484 -4.57 -16.29 -11.18
C ILE A 484 -5.45 -17.33 -11.90
N GLY A 485 -6.61 -16.94 -12.42
CA GLY A 485 -7.52 -17.86 -13.11
C GLY A 485 -6.97 -18.39 -14.44
N ASN A 486 -6.03 -17.65 -15.04
CA ASN A 486 -5.34 -18.01 -16.28
C ASN A 486 -3.93 -18.58 -16.03
N ALA A 487 -3.50 -18.69 -14.77
CA ALA A 487 -2.19 -19.20 -14.39
C ALA A 487 -2.15 -20.72 -14.39
N SER A 488 -0.95 -21.26 -14.60
CA SER A 488 -0.65 -22.70 -14.52
C SER A 488 0.21 -23.08 -13.30
N ALA A 489 0.85 -22.11 -12.66
CA ALA A 489 1.56 -22.25 -11.39
C ALA A 489 1.61 -20.90 -10.68
N ILE A 490 1.75 -20.92 -9.35
CA ILE A 490 1.95 -19.73 -8.52
C ILE A 490 3.36 -19.76 -7.95
N LEU A 491 4.09 -18.64 -8.03
CA LEU A 491 5.41 -18.46 -7.41
C LEU A 491 5.35 -17.31 -6.38
N ALA A 492 5.73 -17.60 -5.13
CA ALA A 492 5.64 -16.64 -4.03
C ALA A 492 6.80 -16.77 -3.03
N LEU A 493 7.06 -15.73 -2.24
CA LEU A 493 8.04 -15.75 -1.15
C LEU A 493 7.47 -16.41 0.13
N ASN A 494 8.28 -17.13 0.89
CA ASN A 494 7.86 -17.81 2.13
C ASN A 494 7.42 -16.81 3.21
N SER A 495 8.13 -15.69 3.33
CA SER A 495 7.72 -14.58 4.23
C SER A 495 6.30 -14.12 3.93
N GLU A 496 5.95 -14.04 2.65
CA GLU A 496 4.67 -13.56 2.16
C GLU A 496 3.56 -14.61 2.30
N MET A 497 3.88 -15.89 2.08
CA MET A 497 2.94 -17.00 2.29
C MET A 497 2.56 -17.21 3.76
N LYS A 498 3.45 -16.84 4.69
CA LYS A 498 3.16 -16.85 6.14
C LYS A 498 2.28 -15.66 6.55
N GLN A 499 2.49 -14.50 5.95
CA GLN A 499 1.71 -13.29 6.24
C GLN A 499 0.35 -13.25 5.55
N ASN A 500 0.22 -13.89 4.38
CA ASN A 500 -0.97 -13.83 3.53
C ASN A 500 -1.51 -15.24 3.18
N PRO A 501 -2.36 -15.85 4.05
CA PRO A 501 -2.88 -17.20 3.82
C PRO A 501 -3.81 -17.33 2.61
N TRP A 502 -4.35 -16.21 2.11
CA TRP A 502 -5.37 -16.20 1.04
C TRP A 502 -4.86 -16.81 -0.27
N ILE A 503 -3.56 -16.70 -0.57
CA ILE A 503 -2.95 -17.28 -1.78
C ILE A 503 -3.07 -18.80 -1.75
N ARG A 504 -2.91 -19.43 -0.59
CA ARG A 504 -3.15 -20.87 -0.42
C ARG A 504 -4.60 -21.23 -0.68
N SER A 505 -5.53 -20.42 -0.19
CA SER A 505 -6.97 -20.63 -0.39
C SER A 505 -7.36 -20.51 -1.87
N VAL A 506 -6.80 -19.53 -2.59
CA VAL A 506 -7.05 -19.32 -4.02
C VAL A 506 -6.37 -20.39 -4.86
N ALA A 507 -5.13 -20.76 -4.54
CA ALA A 507 -4.45 -21.88 -5.19
C ALA A 507 -5.22 -23.20 -5.01
N LYS A 508 -5.77 -23.45 -3.82
CA LYS A 508 -6.61 -24.62 -3.54
C LYS A 508 -7.93 -24.59 -4.31
N PHE A 509 -8.54 -23.41 -4.46
CA PHE A 509 -9.76 -23.23 -5.24
C PHE A 509 -9.53 -23.48 -6.74
N HIS A 510 -8.44 -22.96 -7.30
CA HIS A 510 -8.07 -23.16 -8.71
C HIS A 510 -7.27 -24.45 -8.98
N GLN A 511 -6.97 -25.24 -7.93
CA GLN A 511 -6.13 -26.45 -7.98
C GLN A 511 -4.75 -26.21 -8.63
N LEU A 512 -4.14 -25.06 -8.35
CA LEU A 512 -2.83 -24.67 -8.87
C LEU A 512 -1.71 -25.04 -7.90
N PRO A 513 -0.56 -25.55 -8.39
CA PRO A 513 0.61 -25.78 -7.56
C PRO A 513 1.23 -24.44 -7.13
N VAL A 514 1.59 -24.33 -5.84
CA VAL A 514 2.26 -23.16 -5.25
C VAL A 514 3.71 -23.50 -4.97
N PHE A 515 4.61 -22.73 -5.58
CA PHE A 515 6.05 -22.79 -5.37
C PHE A 515 6.48 -21.66 -4.45
N VAL A 516 7.16 -22.02 -3.37
CA VAL A 516 7.54 -21.07 -2.33
C VAL A 516 9.07 -20.96 -2.27
N ILE A 517 9.60 -19.75 -2.52
CA ILE A 517 11.02 -19.41 -2.39
C ILE A 517 11.29 -18.66 -1.08
N LYS A 518 12.45 -18.85 -0.44
CA LYS A 518 12.75 -18.18 0.85
C LYS A 518 13.21 -16.73 0.67
N SER A 519 13.90 -16.45 -0.43
CA SER A 519 14.45 -15.14 -0.78
C SER A 519 14.41 -14.92 -2.29
N ASN A 520 14.32 -13.65 -2.72
CA ASN A 520 14.27 -13.31 -4.14
C ASN A 520 15.67 -13.35 -4.79
N THR A 521 16.33 -14.51 -4.71
CA THR A 521 17.65 -14.74 -5.31
C THR A 521 17.52 -15.44 -6.66
N MET A 522 18.44 -15.14 -7.59
CA MET A 522 18.45 -15.73 -8.93
C MET A 522 18.50 -17.26 -8.90
N ALA A 523 19.31 -17.83 -8.00
CA ALA A 523 19.40 -19.28 -7.81
C ALA A 523 18.05 -19.93 -7.44
N GLN A 524 17.31 -19.33 -6.49
CA GLN A 524 16.01 -19.86 -6.07
C GLN A 524 14.96 -19.72 -7.17
N MET A 525 14.98 -18.62 -7.93
CA MET A 525 14.09 -18.45 -9.09
C MET A 525 14.42 -19.43 -10.22
N VAL A 526 15.70 -19.67 -10.51
CA VAL A 526 16.14 -20.69 -11.50
C VAL A 526 15.66 -22.09 -11.08
N LYS A 527 15.80 -22.45 -9.79
CA LYS A 527 15.33 -23.74 -9.24
C LYS A 527 13.81 -23.85 -9.35
N ALA A 528 13.08 -22.78 -8.99
CA ALA A 528 11.62 -22.71 -9.10
C ALA A 528 11.13 -22.88 -10.54
N VAL A 529 11.71 -22.12 -11.48
CA VAL A 529 11.41 -22.16 -12.90
C VAL A 529 11.65 -23.55 -13.49
N ARG A 530 12.78 -24.19 -13.15
CA ARG A 530 13.06 -25.57 -13.60
C ARG A 530 12.06 -26.58 -13.05
N MET A 531 11.60 -26.43 -11.81
CA MET A 531 10.58 -27.30 -11.23
C MET A 531 9.21 -27.11 -11.91
N ILE A 532 8.81 -25.86 -12.16
CA ILE A 532 7.57 -25.51 -12.86
C ILE A 532 7.55 -26.13 -14.27
N LEU A 533 8.64 -26.02 -15.03
CA LEU A 533 8.75 -26.62 -16.36
C LEU A 533 8.92 -28.15 -16.34
N GLY A 534 9.61 -28.68 -15.32
CA GLY A 534 9.80 -30.12 -15.12
C GLY A 534 8.50 -30.90 -14.92
N MET A 535 7.44 -30.25 -14.44
CA MET A 535 6.09 -30.84 -14.34
C MET A 535 5.47 -31.19 -15.71
N ARG A 536 5.94 -30.62 -16.83
CA ARG A 536 5.48 -31.00 -18.18
C ARG A 536 6.20 -32.22 -18.76
N ALA A 537 7.41 -32.56 -18.28
CA ALA A 537 8.22 -33.65 -18.86
C ALA A 537 7.76 -35.04 -18.43
N PHE A 538 7.01 -35.15 -17.33
CA PHE A 538 6.34 -36.37 -16.91
C PHE A 538 4.84 -36.14 -17.05
N GLY A 539 4.19 -36.83 -18.00
CA GLY A 539 2.73 -36.91 -18.05
C GLY A 539 2.15 -37.41 -16.72
N PRO A 540 0.81 -37.38 -16.52
CA PRO A 540 0.20 -37.65 -15.23
C PRO A 540 0.44 -39.11 -14.85
N VAL A 541 1.51 -39.37 -14.11
CA VAL A 541 1.83 -40.66 -13.53
C VAL A 541 1.33 -40.61 -12.10
N TYR A 542 0.36 -41.47 -11.85
CA TYR A 542 -0.21 -41.88 -10.57
C TYR A 542 0.78 -41.74 -9.40
N LEU A 543 0.71 -40.61 -8.70
CA LEU A 543 1.08 -40.50 -7.29
C LEU A 543 -0.25 -40.41 -6.54
N GLU A 544 -0.43 -41.30 -5.59
CA GLU A 544 -1.72 -41.56 -4.97
C GLU A 544 -2.38 -40.29 -4.39
N PRO A 545 -3.70 -40.13 -4.54
CA PRO A 545 -4.38 -38.85 -4.36
C PRO A 545 -4.83 -38.62 -2.92
N GLU A 546 -3.94 -38.84 -1.95
CA GLU A 546 -4.31 -38.66 -0.53
C GLU A 546 -3.45 -37.69 0.28
N ASN A 547 -2.36 -37.10 -0.23
CA ASN A 547 -1.56 -36.18 0.61
C ASN A 547 -0.85 -34.99 -0.05
N CYS A 548 -1.14 -34.61 -1.30
CA CYS A 548 -0.42 -33.50 -1.98
C CYS A 548 -1.25 -32.24 -2.26
N LEU A 549 -2.55 -32.21 -1.94
CA LEU A 549 -3.40 -31.03 -2.14
C LEU A 549 -3.54 -30.23 -0.82
N GLY A 550 -2.40 -29.84 -0.25
CA GLY A 550 -2.38 -29.13 1.04
C GLY A 550 -1.02 -28.66 1.56
N THR A 551 0.08 -29.06 0.92
CA THR A 551 1.44 -28.73 1.35
C THR A 551 2.11 -27.88 0.29
N ASP A 552 2.57 -26.69 0.68
CA ASP A 552 3.35 -25.81 -0.19
C ASP A 552 4.62 -26.55 -0.66
N ILE A 553 4.97 -26.41 -1.95
CA ILE A 553 6.26 -26.90 -2.44
C ILE A 553 7.31 -25.88 -2.02
N GLU A 554 7.83 -26.04 -0.80
CA GLU A 554 8.95 -25.24 -0.31
C GLU A 554 10.22 -25.62 -1.08
N ILE A 555 10.83 -24.64 -1.72
CA ILE A 555 12.11 -24.82 -2.39
C ILE A 555 13.18 -24.72 -1.31
N GLU A 556 13.76 -25.88 -0.96
CA GLU A 556 14.83 -25.98 0.04
C GLU A 556 16.02 -25.09 -0.34
N ASP A 557 16.54 -24.42 0.69
CA ASP A 557 17.67 -23.51 0.64
C ASP A 557 18.92 -24.30 0.97
N ASP A 558 19.96 -24.20 0.14
CA ASP A 558 21.20 -24.97 0.31
C ASP A 558 22.10 -24.38 1.44
N ALA A 559 21.51 -23.65 2.40
CA ALA A 559 22.21 -22.99 3.50
C ALA A 559 22.38 -23.94 4.72
N PRO A 560 23.60 -24.12 5.27
CA PRO A 560 23.87 -25.14 6.29
C PRO A 560 23.27 -24.83 7.68
N GLU A 561 22.73 -25.85 8.36
CA GLU A 561 22.07 -25.79 9.69
C GLU A 561 23.01 -25.49 10.88
N ARG A 562 24.32 -25.36 10.64
CA ARG A 562 25.34 -25.00 11.65
C ARG A 562 25.80 -23.58 11.38
N LYS A 563 26.01 -22.76 12.42
CA LYS A 563 26.64 -21.43 12.31
C LYS A 563 27.99 -21.57 11.57
N PRO A 564 28.09 -21.22 10.28
CA PRO A 564 29.30 -21.45 9.51
C PRO A 564 30.38 -20.47 9.95
N SER A 565 31.64 -20.86 9.78
CA SER A 565 32.76 -19.93 10.05
C SER A 565 32.74 -18.78 9.03
N LEU A 566 33.31 -17.62 9.37
CA LEU A 566 33.41 -16.49 8.43
C LEU A 566 34.14 -16.89 7.13
N GLU A 567 35.17 -17.74 7.25
CA GLU A 567 35.91 -18.24 6.09
C GLU A 567 35.08 -19.18 5.20
N GLU A 568 34.18 -19.97 5.80
CA GLU A 568 33.25 -20.83 5.09
C GLU A 568 32.17 -20.02 4.37
N LEU A 569 31.68 -18.94 4.97
CA LEU A 569 30.74 -18.01 4.34
C LEU A 569 31.34 -17.34 3.11
N ASP A 570 32.56 -16.81 3.23
CA ASP A 570 33.26 -16.19 2.10
C ASP A 570 33.50 -17.19 0.96
N ALA A 571 33.87 -18.43 1.30
CA ALA A 571 34.13 -19.47 0.31
C ALA A 571 32.85 -19.95 -0.42
N LEU A 572 31.71 -20.00 0.25
CA LEU A 572 30.42 -20.33 -0.39
C LEU A 572 29.89 -19.18 -1.24
N GLU A 573 30.09 -17.94 -0.79
CA GLU A 573 29.71 -16.76 -1.59
C GLU A 573 30.59 -16.64 -2.85
N GLU A 574 31.89 -16.98 -2.76
CA GLU A 574 32.78 -17.07 -3.92
C GLU A 574 32.26 -18.05 -4.99
N VAL A 575 31.82 -19.26 -4.57
CA VAL A 575 31.19 -20.24 -5.46
C VAL A 575 29.93 -19.68 -6.08
N ARG A 576 29.06 -19.07 -5.27
CA ARG A 576 27.79 -18.50 -5.73
C ARG A 576 28.02 -17.43 -6.78
N MET A 577 28.96 -16.51 -6.53
CA MET A 577 29.33 -15.47 -7.49
C MET A 577 29.94 -16.03 -8.77
N ALA A 578 30.83 -17.02 -8.66
CA ALA A 578 31.44 -17.67 -9.82
C ALA A 578 30.38 -18.34 -10.71
N ILE A 579 29.42 -19.06 -10.11
CA ILE A 579 28.34 -19.73 -10.84
C ILE A 579 27.40 -18.69 -11.48
N GLU A 580 26.90 -17.73 -10.70
CA GLU A 580 25.85 -16.81 -11.14
C GLU A 580 26.31 -15.79 -12.17
N TYR A 581 27.57 -15.33 -12.09
CA TYR A 581 28.04 -14.23 -12.96
C TYR A 581 28.97 -14.69 -14.08
N ILE A 582 29.63 -15.84 -13.95
CA ILE A 582 30.65 -16.27 -14.91
C ILE A 582 30.27 -17.61 -15.57
N VAL A 583 30.04 -18.67 -14.78
CA VAL A 583 29.86 -20.02 -15.35
C VAL A 583 28.52 -20.16 -16.07
N ILE A 584 27.41 -19.70 -15.47
CA ILE A 584 26.08 -19.80 -16.10
C ILE A 584 25.90 -18.80 -17.25
N PRO A 585 26.22 -17.50 -17.10
CA PRO A 585 26.02 -16.54 -18.20
C PRO A 585 27.11 -16.60 -19.27
N GLY A 586 28.37 -16.85 -18.88
CA GLY A 586 29.52 -16.83 -19.78
C GLY A 586 29.88 -18.20 -20.38
N GLY A 587 29.46 -19.31 -19.74
CA GLY A 587 29.79 -20.66 -20.21
C GLY A 587 31.28 -21.01 -20.08
N GLU A 588 32.03 -20.26 -19.27
CA GLU A 588 33.47 -20.45 -19.06
C GLU A 588 33.74 -21.21 -17.76
N PRO A 589 34.78 -22.08 -17.71
CA PRO A 589 35.17 -22.73 -16.46
C PRO A 589 35.88 -21.74 -15.53
N VAL A 590 35.57 -21.80 -14.23
CA VAL A 590 36.14 -20.88 -13.22
C VAL A 590 36.88 -21.65 -12.14
N GLU A 591 38.13 -21.28 -11.90
CA GLU A 591 38.95 -21.80 -10.80
C GLU A 591 38.81 -20.90 -9.56
N LEU A 592 38.38 -21.49 -8.44
CA LEU A 592 38.21 -20.81 -7.17
C LEU A 592 39.53 -20.70 -6.40
N LEU A 593 39.56 -19.82 -5.39
CA LEU A 593 40.70 -19.66 -4.50
C LEU A 593 41.02 -20.97 -3.74
N PRO A 594 42.31 -21.23 -3.43
CA PRO A 594 42.69 -22.42 -2.69
C PRO A 594 42.13 -22.39 -1.27
N ARG A 595 41.51 -23.48 -0.84
CA ARG A 595 40.92 -23.64 0.50
C ARG A 595 41.27 -25.01 1.09
N CYS A 596 41.03 -25.18 2.40
CA CYS A 596 41.20 -26.48 3.05
C CYS A 596 40.18 -27.50 2.52
N SER A 597 40.50 -28.78 2.68
CA SER A 597 39.68 -29.89 2.14
C SER A 597 38.24 -29.92 2.65
N GLU A 598 37.99 -29.46 3.88
CA GLU A 598 36.67 -29.39 4.50
C GLU A 598 35.77 -28.35 3.82
N ILE A 599 36.28 -27.15 3.55
CA ILE A 599 35.53 -26.08 2.85
C ILE A 599 35.27 -26.48 1.39
N ILE A 600 36.24 -27.10 0.71
CA ILE A 600 36.07 -27.53 -0.68
C ILE A 600 34.99 -28.60 -0.83
N ALA A 601 34.82 -29.47 0.16
CA ALA A 601 33.74 -30.44 0.14
C ALA A 601 32.35 -29.75 0.14
N ARG A 602 32.20 -28.64 0.88
CA ARG A 602 30.98 -27.83 0.89
C ARG A 602 30.80 -27.01 -0.38
N GLN A 603 31.89 -26.46 -0.91
CA GLN A 603 31.86 -25.79 -2.22
C GLN A 603 31.44 -26.75 -3.34
N LEU A 604 31.92 -27.99 -3.32
CA LEU A 604 31.53 -29.03 -4.26
C LEU A 604 30.04 -29.39 -4.13
N GLU A 605 29.54 -29.57 -2.91
CA GLU A 605 28.13 -29.85 -2.63
C GLU A 605 27.23 -28.73 -3.18
N LEU A 606 27.63 -27.46 -2.99
CA LEU A 606 26.94 -26.32 -3.58
C LEU A 606 26.99 -26.37 -5.11
N VAL A 607 28.15 -26.61 -5.74
CA VAL A 607 28.24 -26.73 -7.21
C VAL A 607 27.34 -27.85 -7.76
N GLU A 608 27.29 -28.99 -7.07
CA GLU A 608 26.43 -30.12 -7.43
C GLU A 608 24.94 -29.77 -7.33
N SER A 609 24.53 -28.91 -6.39
CA SER A 609 23.14 -28.44 -6.27
C SER A 609 22.68 -27.65 -7.50
N TYR A 610 23.60 -26.93 -8.16
CA TYR A 610 23.36 -26.27 -9.46
C TYR A 610 23.45 -27.22 -10.67
N GLN A 611 23.70 -28.52 -10.43
CA GLN A 611 23.88 -29.57 -11.46
C GLN A 611 25.08 -29.32 -12.38
N LEU A 612 26.09 -28.59 -11.90
CA LEU A 612 27.33 -28.34 -12.63
C LEU A 612 28.41 -29.35 -12.22
N ALA A 613 29.35 -29.63 -13.12
CA ALA A 613 30.49 -30.47 -12.81
C ALA A 613 31.61 -29.62 -12.19
N ALA A 614 32.41 -30.20 -11.29
CA ALA A 614 33.62 -29.56 -10.80
C ALA A 614 34.78 -30.55 -10.72
N GLU A 615 35.99 -30.06 -11.00
CA GLU A 615 37.24 -30.80 -10.87
C GLU A 615 38.04 -30.28 -9.68
N LYS A 616 38.47 -31.21 -8.82
CA LYS A 616 39.35 -30.90 -7.67
C LYS A 616 40.79 -31.19 -8.05
N SER A 617 41.67 -30.20 -7.86
CA SER A 617 43.12 -30.34 -8.06
C SER A 617 43.91 -29.84 -6.84
N GLY A 618 45.12 -30.37 -6.60
CA GLY A 618 46.00 -29.91 -5.51
C GLY A 618 46.16 -30.88 -4.31
N THR A 619 47.03 -30.51 -3.37
CA THR A 619 47.33 -31.27 -2.13
C THR A 619 46.44 -30.81 -0.96
N GLU A 620 46.38 -31.57 0.14
CA GLU A 620 45.41 -31.35 1.25
C GLU A 620 45.37 -29.91 1.82
N LEU A 621 46.48 -29.19 1.79
CA LEU A 621 46.60 -27.82 2.32
C LEU A 621 46.39 -26.71 1.26
N ASN A 622 46.38 -27.06 -0.03
CA ASN A 622 46.23 -26.13 -1.16
C ASN A 622 45.37 -26.76 -2.26
N SER A 623 44.23 -27.32 -1.86
CA SER A 623 43.27 -27.89 -2.79
C SER A 623 42.54 -26.74 -3.49
N ARG A 624 42.21 -26.94 -4.76
CA ARG A 624 41.54 -25.98 -5.64
C ARG A 624 40.35 -26.65 -6.31
N LEU A 625 39.29 -25.89 -6.51
CA LEU A 625 38.07 -26.37 -7.16
C LEU A 625 37.83 -25.56 -8.43
N GLN A 626 37.73 -26.25 -9.57
CA GLN A 626 37.37 -25.65 -10.85
C GLN A 626 35.94 -26.06 -11.22
N ILE A 627 35.06 -25.08 -11.39
CA ILE A 627 33.67 -25.28 -11.80
C ILE A 627 33.62 -25.31 -13.32
N LEU A 628 32.93 -26.31 -13.88
CA LEU A 628 32.76 -26.54 -15.31
C LEU A 628 31.32 -26.21 -15.77
N PRO A 629 31.14 -25.70 -17.00
CA PRO A 629 29.84 -25.26 -17.51
C PRO A 629 28.89 -26.39 -17.96
N LEU A 630 29.32 -27.66 -17.95
CA LEU A 630 28.56 -28.80 -18.51
C LEU A 630 27.74 -29.55 -17.44
N LYS A 631 26.45 -29.80 -17.72
CA LYS A 631 25.55 -30.62 -16.89
C LYS A 631 25.69 -32.12 -17.17
N LEU A 632 26.01 -32.91 -16.15
CA LEU A 632 25.98 -34.39 -16.24
C LEU A 632 24.57 -34.93 -15.98
N ASN A 633 23.85 -35.33 -17.04
CA ASN A 633 22.62 -36.12 -16.91
C ASN A 633 22.96 -37.55 -16.43
N LYS A 634 22.77 -37.85 -15.14
CA LYS A 634 22.85 -39.22 -14.61
C LYS A 634 21.57 -39.99 -14.93
N LYS A 635 21.58 -40.82 -15.98
CA LYS A 635 20.78 -42.05 -16.07
C LYS A 635 21.58 -43.19 -16.72
N THR A 636 21.87 -44.19 -15.87
CA THR A 636 22.05 -45.62 -16.13
C THR A 636 23.14 -46.11 -17.10
N VAL A 637 24.06 -46.87 -16.49
CA VAL A 637 25.09 -47.74 -17.07
C VAL A 637 24.52 -48.73 -18.10
N SER A 638 25.22 -48.90 -19.22
CA SER A 638 25.27 -50.18 -19.94
C SER A 638 26.70 -50.54 -20.32
N VAL A 639 27.17 -51.58 -19.65
CA VAL A 639 28.38 -52.38 -19.84
C VAL A 639 28.84 -52.52 -21.29
N LYS A 640 30.13 -52.25 -21.56
CA LYS A 640 30.96 -53.15 -22.37
C LYS A 640 32.32 -53.36 -21.73
N GLN A 641 32.59 -54.64 -21.53
CA GLN A 641 33.82 -55.24 -21.05
C GLN A 641 34.99 -54.89 -21.97
N SER A 642 36.13 -54.56 -21.36
CA SER A 642 37.41 -55.18 -21.74
C SER A 642 38.32 -55.17 -20.53
N GLN A 643 38.53 -56.39 -20.00
CA GLN A 643 39.50 -56.71 -18.98
C GLN A 643 40.93 -56.49 -19.50
N SER A 644 41.83 -56.24 -18.54
CA SER A 644 43.26 -56.61 -18.58
C SER A 644 44.13 -55.69 -19.49
N ASN A 645 45.29 -55.18 -19.10
CA ASN A 645 46.34 -55.77 -18.28
C ASN A 645 47.39 -54.71 -17.88
N LEU A 646 48.07 -55.00 -16.77
CA LEU A 646 49.48 -54.70 -16.45
C LEU A 646 50.01 -53.25 -16.49
N SER A 647 50.33 -52.77 -15.29
CA SER A 647 51.67 -52.35 -14.80
C SER A 647 52.69 -51.67 -15.73
N MET A 648 53.48 -50.80 -15.07
CA MET A 648 54.80 -50.27 -15.47
C MET A 648 54.75 -49.12 -16.48
N GLN A 649 55.53 -48.06 -16.42
CA GLN A 649 56.65 -47.65 -15.55
C GLN A 649 57.05 -46.22 -15.98
N MET A 650 57.75 -45.53 -15.07
CA MET A 650 58.54 -44.30 -15.18
C MET A 650 58.87 -43.69 -16.55
N GLY A 651 58.97 -42.35 -16.54
CA GLY A 651 59.99 -41.58 -17.28
C GLY A 651 59.46 -40.86 -18.52
N LEU A 652 59.05 -39.59 -18.40
CA LEU A 652 59.89 -38.39 -18.63
C LEU A 652 60.41 -38.26 -20.06
N VAL A 653 59.78 -37.38 -20.87
CA VAL A 653 60.49 -36.54 -21.85
C VAL A 653 59.77 -35.20 -22.01
N THR A 654 60.47 -34.12 -21.65
CA THR A 654 60.24 -32.70 -21.95
C THR A 654 60.42 -32.37 -23.43
N PHE A 655 59.60 -31.47 -24.00
CA PHE A 655 59.93 -30.38 -24.96
C PHE A 655 58.63 -29.56 -25.16
N ALA A 656 58.50 -28.36 -24.59
CA ALA A 656 58.92 -27.04 -25.09
C ALA A 656 58.08 -26.48 -26.26
N GLY A 657 57.39 -25.37 -25.99
CA GLY A 657 57.14 -24.28 -26.94
C GLY A 657 55.72 -24.16 -27.51
N GLY A 658 54.99 -23.12 -27.09
CA GLY A 658 53.81 -22.64 -27.81
C GLY A 658 52.87 -21.79 -26.94
N ASN A 659 53.14 -20.49 -26.85
CA ASN A 659 52.24 -19.49 -26.29
C ASN A 659 50.85 -19.56 -26.94
N GLY A 660 49.83 -19.80 -26.12
CA GLY A 660 48.42 -19.47 -26.38
C GLY A 660 47.81 -19.13 -25.02
N GLY A 661 47.60 -17.85 -24.76
CA GLY A 661 47.06 -17.40 -23.48
C GLY A 661 45.58 -17.72 -23.39
N ASP A 662 45.23 -18.67 -22.51
CA ASP A 662 43.89 -18.73 -21.94
C ASP A 662 43.86 -17.74 -20.77
N THR A 663 43.15 -16.64 -20.98
CA THR A 663 42.85 -15.65 -19.95
C THR A 663 41.95 -16.29 -18.91
N VAL A 664 42.54 -16.78 -17.82
CA VAL A 664 41.80 -17.17 -16.62
C VAL A 664 41.23 -15.91 -15.97
N THR A 665 39.91 -15.76 -16.04
CA THR A 665 39.14 -14.69 -15.42
C THR A 665 39.14 -14.88 -13.90
N ARG A 666 40.05 -14.17 -13.20
CA ARG A 666 40.04 -14.10 -11.73
C ARG A 666 39.13 -12.97 -11.25
N LEU A 667 38.34 -13.25 -10.21
CA LEU A 667 37.50 -12.26 -9.53
C LEU A 667 38.35 -11.11 -8.94
N PRO A 668 37.90 -9.84 -9.04
CA PRO A 668 38.55 -8.73 -8.37
C PRO A 668 38.33 -8.80 -6.85
N LEU A 669 39.39 -8.59 -6.07
CA LEU A 669 39.35 -8.58 -4.60
C LEU A 669 38.54 -7.39 -4.07
N LEU A 670 37.68 -7.64 -3.09
CA LEU A 670 36.94 -6.59 -2.36
C LEU A 670 37.90 -5.77 -1.47
N PRO A 671 37.72 -4.44 -1.34
CA PRO A 671 38.52 -3.62 -0.42
C PRO A 671 38.12 -3.83 1.04
N GLU A 672 39.12 -3.76 1.93
CA GLU A 672 39.05 -3.99 3.39
C GLU A 672 38.01 -3.18 4.16
#